data_AF-A0A7S3V5X6-F1
#
_entry.id   AF-A0A7S3V5X6-F1
#
_cell.length_a   1.000
_cell.length_b   1.000
_cell.length_c   1.000
_cell.angle_alpha   90.00
_cell.angle_beta   90.00
_cell.angle_gamma   90.00
#
_symmetry.space_group_name_H-M   'P 1'
#
loop_
_entity.id
_entity.type
_entity.pdbx_description
1 polymer ?
#
loop_
_entity_poly.entity_id
_entity_poly.type
_entity_poly.pdbx_seq_one_letter_code
_entity_poly.pdbx_strand_id
1 'polypeptide(L)'
;MSRANEGQVKNRSAAPIQISAEQIIREAADRQEPHILDPVTKVHDAEEYQSYLSSRRKHFEDNIRYRREHIGNWVKYARFEEENKEYERSRSVFERALEVEHRSAELWLRYAEFEMRNEFVNRARNVLDRGVQILPRVDFLWYKYAYMEEMVGDAEKCREVFERWMNWCPDEGAWLSYARFEVRCAKSIATKDGGKQQPILDMATEVMKRYVNEYPCAKSFLKLGKWAEHEAKDISLARTVYESALVELEPEEARQARVFKQFSAFEERQGEYQRARVIYQHAIKLLRLGERSKSIGDKDEEISSNEKYRRDELYKAYVAFEKKHGQKDGIENVILTKQRAEYNKRVESDPNDYDAWFEYAKLEEDHGDTAAVREVYERAISNVPPAQEKQYWKRYIYLWIYYAIYEELEIGDMDRATKVYDACLEIIPHAQFSFAKIWVQAAKLHVRKRDLDAARKLLGKAIGLCGKEKIFIEYISLELTLGEIDRCRALYNNYLKAMPHNCKAWSRYADLERSVGETDRCRALYELAVSQQALDMPEVLWKGYIDFEIEEGEGDMARGLYERLLERTGHVKVWISFAQFEGTEIGRGVKDARDIFDRAYNRLKEDGLKEERVLLLDAWRVFEKTKGDTAGVSSVEAKMPRRIKKKRMQVDEESGAEIGWEEYFDYHFPDDEGAASNLKILDMAAKWKQAQDAESSDDSDSDSD
;
A
#
# COMPACT_ATOMS: atom_id res chain seq x y z
N MET A 1 -28.31 -21.72 -55.73
CA MET A 1 -29.78 -21.55 -55.66
C MET A 1 -30.10 -20.21 -55.01
N SER A 2 -30.07 -19.13 -55.78
CA SER A 2 -30.26 -17.74 -55.29
C SER A 2 -31.18 -16.98 -56.22
N ARG A 3 -32.50 -17.19 -56.09
CA ARG A 3 -33.58 -16.35 -56.66
C ARG A 3 -34.84 -16.46 -55.81
N ALA A 4 -34.69 -16.39 -54.50
CA ALA A 4 -35.80 -16.27 -53.56
C ALA A 4 -35.35 -15.30 -52.46
N ASN A 5 -35.48 -14.00 -52.73
CA ASN A 5 -35.59 -12.89 -51.77
C ASN A 5 -35.43 -11.51 -52.43
N GLU A 6 -35.97 -11.35 -53.64
CA GLU A 6 -36.21 -10.03 -54.22
C GLU A 6 -37.65 -9.67 -53.90
N GLY A 7 -37.85 -9.04 -52.73
CA GLY A 7 -39.18 -8.61 -52.27
C GLY A 7 -39.41 -8.73 -50.76
N GLN A 8 -38.58 -9.47 -50.01
CA GLN A 8 -38.64 -9.45 -48.56
C GLN A 8 -37.97 -8.18 -48.02
N VAL A 9 -38.71 -7.44 -47.19
CA VAL A 9 -38.16 -6.31 -46.42
C VAL A 9 -37.00 -6.83 -45.59
N LYS A 10 -35.76 -6.50 -45.99
CA LYS A 10 -34.57 -6.89 -45.25
C LYS A 10 -34.59 -6.15 -43.93
N ASN A 11 -34.68 -6.89 -42.83
CA ASN A 11 -34.55 -6.30 -41.51
C ASN A 11 -33.10 -5.78 -41.36
N ARG A 12 -32.95 -4.45 -41.26
CA ARG A 12 -31.65 -3.78 -41.07
C ARG A 12 -31.29 -3.59 -39.60
N SER A 13 -32.05 -4.19 -38.68
CA SER A 13 -31.66 -4.25 -37.27
C SER A 13 -30.29 -4.92 -37.14
N ALA A 14 -29.50 -4.47 -36.16
CA ALA A 14 -28.24 -5.11 -35.85
C ALA A 14 -28.46 -6.62 -35.60
N ALA A 15 -27.67 -7.47 -36.29
CA ALA A 15 -27.72 -8.90 -36.06
C ALA A 15 -27.28 -9.20 -34.61
N PRO A 16 -27.96 -10.12 -33.90
CA PRO A 16 -27.65 -10.42 -32.50
C PRO A 16 -26.26 -11.04 -32.33
N ILE A 17 -25.72 -11.68 -33.38
CA ILE A 17 -24.38 -12.24 -33.42
C ILE A 17 -23.64 -11.57 -34.57
N GLN A 18 -22.52 -10.92 -34.24
CA GLN A 18 -21.63 -10.33 -35.24
C GLN A 18 -20.62 -11.40 -35.67
N ILE A 19 -20.51 -11.64 -36.97
CA ILE A 19 -19.55 -12.61 -37.51
C ILE A 19 -18.14 -12.13 -37.15
N SER A 20 -17.42 -12.94 -36.40
CA SER A 20 -16.04 -12.65 -36.02
C SER A 20 -15.05 -13.27 -37.01
N ALA A 21 -13.83 -12.73 -37.06
CA ALA A 21 -12.76 -13.30 -37.87
C ALA A 21 -12.43 -14.76 -37.46
N GLU A 22 -12.60 -15.10 -36.19
CA GLU A 22 -12.43 -16.47 -35.68
C GLU A 22 -13.40 -17.44 -36.34
N GLN A 23 -14.67 -17.04 -36.49
CA GLN A 23 -15.69 -17.89 -37.10
C GLN A 23 -15.39 -18.19 -38.57
N ILE A 24 -14.88 -17.21 -39.31
CA ILE A 24 -14.48 -17.38 -40.71
C ILE A 24 -13.29 -18.35 -40.84
N ILE A 25 -12.30 -18.24 -39.95
CA ILE A 25 -11.12 -19.12 -39.96
C ILE A 25 -11.51 -20.55 -39.61
N ARG A 26 -12.43 -20.75 -38.65
CA ARG A 26 -12.94 -22.08 -38.28
C ARG A 26 -13.67 -22.72 -39.45
N GLU A 27 -14.59 -21.99 -40.09
CA GLU A 27 -15.32 -22.50 -41.25
C GLU A 27 -14.40 -22.78 -42.46
N ALA A 28 -13.31 -22.02 -42.61
CA ALA A 28 -12.31 -22.28 -43.65
C ALA A 28 -11.51 -23.56 -43.37
N ALA A 29 -11.13 -23.82 -42.12
CA ALA A 29 -10.45 -25.05 -41.72
C ALA A 29 -11.35 -26.28 -41.91
N ASP A 30 -12.62 -26.18 -41.54
CA ASP A 30 -13.60 -27.27 -41.69
C ASP A 30 -13.90 -27.61 -43.16
N ARG A 31 -13.66 -26.65 -44.07
CA ARG A 31 -13.82 -26.84 -45.52
C ARG A 31 -12.57 -27.35 -46.24
N GLN A 32 -11.45 -27.50 -45.55
CA GLN A 32 -10.25 -28.04 -46.19
C GLN A 32 -10.46 -29.53 -46.49
N GLU A 33 -10.46 -29.90 -47.77
CA GLU A 33 -10.62 -31.30 -48.18
C GLU A 33 -9.51 -32.17 -47.56
N PRO A 34 -9.86 -33.34 -46.99
CA PRO A 34 -8.85 -34.22 -46.39
C PRO A 34 -7.89 -34.72 -47.46
N HIS A 35 -6.59 -34.73 -47.15
CA HIS A 35 -5.57 -35.30 -48.03
C HIS A 35 -5.89 -36.78 -48.32
N ILE A 36 -6.07 -37.13 -49.60
CA ILE A 36 -6.31 -38.51 -50.03
C ILE A 36 -5.05 -39.32 -49.74
N LEU A 37 -5.15 -40.33 -48.87
CA LEU A 37 -4.05 -41.25 -48.62
C LEU A 37 -3.96 -42.26 -49.77
N ASP A 38 -2.75 -42.50 -50.26
CA ASP A 38 -2.52 -43.53 -51.28
C ASP A 38 -2.98 -44.91 -50.78
N PRO A 39 -3.52 -45.78 -51.67
CA PRO A 39 -3.99 -47.11 -51.29
C PRO A 39 -2.82 -47.97 -50.80
N VAL A 40 -3.03 -48.70 -49.69
CA VAL A 40 -2.01 -49.60 -49.12
C VAL A 40 -1.81 -50.82 -50.02
N THR A 41 -0.74 -50.82 -50.81
CA THR A 41 -0.32 -51.97 -51.63
C THR A 41 0.47 -52.97 -50.79
N LYS A 42 0.06 -54.25 -50.75
CA LYS A 42 0.83 -55.34 -50.13
C LYS A 42 1.77 -55.93 -51.17
N VAL A 43 3.06 -56.04 -50.82
CA VAL A 43 4.09 -56.64 -51.67
C VAL A 43 4.09 -58.15 -51.46
N HIS A 44 3.91 -58.93 -52.52
CA HIS A 44 3.76 -60.39 -52.45
C HIS A 44 5.04 -61.13 -52.84
N ASP A 45 5.75 -60.66 -53.87
CA ASP A 45 6.88 -61.36 -54.47
C ASP A 45 8.21 -60.62 -54.32
N ALA A 46 9.32 -61.36 -54.39
CA ALA A 46 10.67 -60.78 -54.33
C ALA A 46 10.95 -59.82 -55.50
N GLU A 47 10.40 -60.10 -56.69
CA GLU A 47 10.52 -59.22 -57.86
C GLU A 47 9.71 -57.93 -57.68
N GLU A 48 8.49 -58.03 -57.13
CA GLU A 48 7.66 -56.88 -56.78
C GLU A 48 8.33 -56.02 -55.70
N TYR A 49 8.96 -56.65 -54.71
CA TYR A 49 9.75 -55.96 -53.69
C TYR A 49 10.96 -55.24 -54.29
N GLN A 50 11.69 -55.84 -55.23
CA GLN A 50 12.80 -55.17 -55.92
C GLN A 50 12.34 -54.00 -56.80
N SER A 51 11.19 -54.13 -57.47
CA SER A 51 10.57 -53.04 -58.22
C SER A 51 10.13 -51.89 -57.29
N TYR A 52 9.54 -52.22 -56.14
CA TYR A 52 9.21 -51.26 -55.08
C TYR A 52 10.46 -50.53 -54.57
N LEU A 53 11.53 -51.26 -54.25
CA LEU A 53 12.80 -50.68 -53.82
C LEU A 53 13.39 -49.78 -54.91
N SER A 54 13.38 -50.21 -56.17
CA SER A 54 13.89 -49.42 -57.31
C SER A 54 13.12 -48.11 -57.49
N SER A 55 11.78 -48.17 -57.45
CA SER A 55 10.91 -47.00 -57.53
C SER A 55 11.16 -46.04 -56.36
N ARG A 56 11.28 -46.58 -55.14
CA ARG A 56 11.51 -45.78 -53.94
C ARG A 56 12.90 -45.15 -53.90
N ARG A 57 13.94 -45.89 -54.31
CA ARG A 57 15.32 -45.38 -54.48
C ARG A 57 15.36 -44.28 -55.52
N LYS A 58 14.73 -44.49 -56.68
CA LYS A 58 14.61 -43.45 -57.71
C LYS A 58 13.97 -42.19 -57.15
N HIS A 59 12.89 -42.32 -56.38
CA HIS A 59 12.27 -41.17 -55.72
C HIS A 59 13.21 -40.44 -54.75
N PHE A 60 13.97 -41.17 -53.93
CA PHE A 60 14.95 -40.56 -53.04
C PHE A 60 16.12 -39.91 -53.79
N GLU A 61 16.68 -40.57 -54.80
CA GLU A 61 17.75 -40.02 -55.64
C GLU A 61 17.28 -38.80 -56.44
N ASP A 62 16.05 -38.81 -56.96
CA ASP A 62 15.45 -37.64 -57.61
C ASP A 62 15.29 -36.49 -56.60
N ASN A 63 14.79 -36.75 -55.38
CA ASN A 63 14.68 -35.74 -54.34
C ASN A 63 16.04 -35.17 -53.91
N ILE A 64 17.08 -36.01 -53.84
CA ILE A 64 18.45 -35.60 -53.56
C ILE A 64 19.01 -34.79 -54.74
N ARG A 65 18.71 -35.18 -55.98
CA ARG A 65 19.12 -34.44 -57.18
C ARG A 65 18.50 -33.05 -57.24
N TYR A 66 17.21 -32.92 -56.90
CA TYR A 66 16.51 -31.63 -56.87
C TYR A 66 16.91 -30.77 -55.67
N ARG A 67 17.17 -31.36 -54.51
CA ARG A 67 17.54 -30.66 -53.27
C ARG A 67 18.73 -31.33 -52.60
N ARG A 68 19.91 -31.12 -53.18
CA ARG A 68 21.17 -31.78 -52.77
C ARG A 68 21.64 -31.38 -51.38
N GLU A 69 21.41 -30.14 -50.97
CA GLU A 69 21.88 -29.60 -49.69
C GLU A 69 21.00 -30.00 -48.49
N HIS A 70 19.79 -30.52 -48.74
CA HIS A 70 18.87 -30.82 -47.65
C HIS A 70 19.24 -32.16 -46.97
N ILE A 71 19.98 -32.09 -45.86
CA ILE A 71 20.43 -33.25 -45.06
C ILE A 71 19.30 -34.22 -44.72
N GLY A 72 18.09 -33.71 -44.45
CA GLY A 72 16.94 -34.56 -44.11
C GLY A 72 16.55 -35.55 -45.21
N ASN A 73 16.84 -35.27 -46.49
CA ASN A 73 16.58 -36.20 -47.59
C ASN A 73 17.59 -37.35 -47.58
N TRP A 74 18.87 -37.03 -47.36
CA TRP A 74 19.94 -38.00 -47.20
C TRP A 74 19.70 -38.93 -46.01
N VAL A 75 19.35 -38.38 -44.85
CA VAL A 75 19.09 -39.17 -43.64
C VAL A 75 17.86 -40.06 -43.81
N LYS A 76 16.78 -39.57 -44.43
CA LYS A 76 15.60 -40.40 -44.75
C LYS A 76 15.95 -41.54 -45.71
N TYR A 77 16.77 -41.26 -46.71
CA TYR A 77 17.20 -42.30 -47.65
C TYR A 77 18.09 -43.35 -46.98
N ALA A 78 19.05 -42.91 -46.16
CA ALA A 78 19.92 -43.82 -45.42
C ALA A 78 19.17 -44.68 -44.41
N ARG A 79 18.15 -44.12 -43.73
CA ARG A 79 17.23 -44.87 -42.85
C ARG A 79 16.38 -45.88 -43.62
N PHE A 80 15.92 -45.53 -44.81
CA PHE A 80 15.20 -46.47 -45.66
C PHE A 80 16.08 -47.68 -46.04
N GLU A 81 17.34 -47.47 -46.42
CA GLU A 81 18.26 -48.59 -46.69
C GLU A 81 18.62 -49.38 -45.40
N GLU A 82 18.64 -48.72 -44.24
CA GLU A 82 18.80 -49.37 -42.93
C GLU A 82 17.62 -50.30 -42.60
N GLU A 83 16.37 -49.84 -42.80
CA GLU A 83 15.17 -50.65 -42.59
C GLU A 83 15.16 -51.90 -43.48
N ASN A 84 15.71 -51.80 -44.68
CA ASN A 84 15.87 -52.92 -45.61
C ASN A 84 17.13 -53.76 -45.37
N LYS A 85 17.91 -53.47 -44.30
CA LYS A 85 19.17 -54.15 -43.93
C LYS A 85 20.27 -54.09 -44.99
N GLU A 86 20.20 -53.14 -45.92
CA GLU A 86 21.26 -52.88 -46.91
C GLU A 86 22.29 -51.88 -46.35
N TYR A 87 23.05 -52.33 -45.35
CA TYR A 87 23.97 -51.46 -44.60
C TYR A 87 25.04 -50.81 -45.47
N GLU A 88 25.57 -51.51 -46.47
CA GLU A 88 26.63 -50.97 -47.34
C GLU A 88 26.13 -49.83 -48.23
N ARG A 89 24.86 -49.90 -48.67
CA ARG A 89 24.25 -48.79 -49.42
C ARG A 89 23.94 -47.62 -48.49
N SER A 90 23.43 -47.89 -47.29
CA SER A 90 23.22 -46.84 -46.28
C SER A 90 24.52 -46.09 -45.97
N ARG A 91 25.65 -46.80 -45.82
CA ARG A 91 27.00 -46.20 -45.68
C ARG A 91 27.39 -45.35 -46.86
N SER A 92 27.20 -45.85 -48.09
CA SER A 92 27.47 -45.08 -49.30
C SER A 92 26.62 -43.81 -49.36
N VAL A 93 25.35 -43.85 -48.93
CA VAL A 93 24.49 -42.66 -48.83
C VAL A 93 25.04 -41.67 -47.80
N PHE A 94 25.47 -42.13 -46.63
CA PHE A 94 26.07 -41.26 -45.61
C PHE A 94 27.41 -40.66 -46.06
N GLU A 95 28.32 -41.42 -46.66
CA GLU A 95 29.59 -40.88 -47.17
C GLU A 95 29.36 -39.88 -48.31
N ARG A 96 28.43 -40.14 -49.23
CA ARG A 96 28.01 -39.15 -50.25
C ARG A 96 27.40 -37.90 -49.62
N ALA A 97 26.63 -38.05 -48.55
CA ALA A 97 26.08 -36.91 -47.83
C ALA A 97 27.19 -36.10 -47.14
N LEU A 98 28.21 -36.76 -46.59
CA LEU A 98 29.38 -36.11 -45.98
C LEU A 98 30.25 -35.40 -47.01
N GLU A 99 30.37 -35.93 -48.23
CA GLU A 99 31.03 -35.21 -49.34
C GLU A 99 30.32 -33.89 -49.68
N VAL A 100 28.99 -33.85 -49.53
CA VAL A 100 28.20 -32.62 -49.73
C VAL A 100 28.37 -31.68 -48.53
N GLU A 101 28.20 -32.18 -47.31
CA GLU A 101 28.21 -31.35 -46.11
C GLU A 101 28.96 -32.00 -44.94
N HIS A 102 30.30 -32.03 -45.03
CA HIS A 102 31.17 -32.56 -43.98
C HIS A 102 31.20 -31.70 -42.70
N ARG A 103 30.68 -30.46 -42.74
CA ARG A 103 30.63 -29.55 -41.58
C ARG A 103 29.42 -29.79 -40.68
N SER A 104 28.43 -30.54 -41.16
CA SER A 104 27.22 -30.82 -40.39
C SER A 104 27.49 -31.88 -39.34
N ALA A 105 27.59 -31.47 -38.08
CA ALA A 105 27.80 -32.38 -36.98
C ALA A 105 26.59 -33.30 -36.72
N GLU A 106 25.37 -32.87 -37.06
CA GLU A 106 24.17 -33.70 -37.01
C GLU A 106 24.30 -34.90 -37.96
N LEU A 107 24.85 -34.69 -39.17
CA LEU A 107 25.05 -35.78 -40.13
C LEU A 107 26.06 -36.82 -39.62
N TRP A 108 27.17 -36.37 -39.04
CA TRP A 108 28.15 -37.25 -38.37
C TRP A 108 27.51 -38.05 -37.23
N LEU A 109 26.69 -37.41 -36.41
CA LEU A 109 25.97 -38.07 -35.32
C LEU A 109 25.00 -39.13 -35.84
N ARG A 110 24.19 -38.81 -36.86
CA ARG A 110 23.26 -39.77 -37.46
C ARG A 110 23.98 -40.96 -38.08
N TYR A 111 25.14 -40.74 -38.69
CA TYR A 111 25.94 -41.81 -39.24
C TYR A 111 26.55 -42.70 -38.14
N ALA A 112 27.10 -42.09 -37.08
CA ALA A 112 27.60 -42.83 -35.93
C ALA A 112 26.47 -43.62 -35.22
N GLU A 113 25.30 -43.03 -35.02
CA GLU A 113 24.11 -43.69 -34.46
C GLU A 113 23.61 -44.85 -35.31
N PHE A 114 23.74 -44.75 -36.63
CA PHE A 114 23.45 -45.86 -37.54
C PHE A 114 24.41 -47.03 -37.32
N GLU A 115 25.71 -46.80 -37.25
CA GLU A 115 26.67 -47.89 -36.99
C GLU A 115 26.53 -48.45 -35.56
N MET A 116 26.20 -47.60 -34.56
CA MET A 116 25.95 -48.02 -33.18
C MET A 116 24.70 -48.90 -33.04
N ARG A 117 23.59 -48.52 -33.69
CA ARG A 117 22.33 -49.30 -33.65
C ARG A 117 22.48 -50.68 -34.27
N ASN A 118 23.36 -50.81 -35.26
CA ASN A 118 23.63 -52.07 -35.95
C ASN A 118 24.86 -52.81 -35.38
N GLU A 119 25.32 -52.43 -34.19
CA GLU A 119 26.41 -53.10 -33.43
C GLU A 119 27.79 -53.10 -34.12
N PHE A 120 28.01 -52.24 -35.13
CA PHE A 120 29.29 -52.11 -35.81
C PHE A 120 30.24 -51.15 -35.06
N VAL A 121 30.67 -51.55 -33.86
CA VAL A 121 31.44 -50.69 -32.92
C VAL A 121 32.72 -50.12 -33.53
N ASN A 122 33.54 -50.93 -34.21
CA ASN A 122 34.81 -50.45 -34.79
C ASN A 122 34.58 -49.42 -35.91
N ARG A 123 33.48 -49.55 -36.68
CA ARG A 123 33.14 -48.57 -37.71
C ARG A 123 32.61 -47.29 -37.06
N ALA A 124 31.76 -47.42 -36.04
CA ALA A 124 31.28 -46.27 -35.27
C ALA A 124 32.45 -45.48 -34.64
N ARG A 125 33.49 -46.16 -34.13
CA ARG A 125 34.74 -45.53 -33.67
C ARG A 125 35.43 -44.72 -34.76
N ASN A 126 35.63 -45.32 -35.93
CA ASN A 126 36.27 -44.64 -37.06
C ASN A 126 35.47 -43.41 -37.52
N VAL A 127 34.13 -43.51 -37.53
CA VAL A 127 33.25 -42.41 -37.90
C VAL A 127 33.31 -41.27 -36.89
N LEU A 128 33.27 -41.58 -35.58
CA LEU A 128 33.36 -40.55 -34.54
C LEU A 128 34.76 -39.95 -34.43
N ASP A 129 35.82 -40.75 -34.57
CA ASP A 129 37.21 -40.24 -34.57
C ASP A 129 37.44 -39.29 -35.75
N ARG A 130 36.98 -39.65 -36.96
CA ARG A 130 36.97 -38.74 -38.12
C ARG A 130 36.13 -37.49 -37.86
N GLY A 131 34.93 -37.66 -37.32
CA GLY A 131 34.00 -36.55 -37.06
C GLY A 131 34.59 -35.54 -36.07
N VAL A 132 35.21 -36.04 -35.00
CA VAL A 132 35.88 -35.24 -33.98
C VAL A 132 37.16 -34.58 -34.51
N GLN A 133 37.93 -35.26 -35.36
CA GLN A 133 39.12 -34.67 -35.99
C GLN A 133 38.76 -33.51 -36.93
N ILE A 134 37.65 -33.63 -37.67
CA ILE A 134 37.18 -32.59 -38.59
C ILE A 134 36.47 -31.45 -37.82
N LEU A 135 35.72 -31.78 -36.77
CA LEU A 135 34.90 -30.85 -35.98
C LEU A 135 35.25 -30.88 -34.48
N PRO A 136 36.49 -30.50 -34.09
CA PRO A 136 36.95 -30.62 -32.71
C PRO A 136 36.24 -29.65 -31.74
N ARG A 137 35.60 -28.59 -32.25
CA ARG A 137 34.85 -27.60 -31.45
C ARG A 137 33.43 -28.03 -31.10
N VAL A 138 32.95 -29.15 -31.64
CA VAL A 138 31.57 -29.59 -31.45
C VAL A 138 31.49 -30.60 -30.31
N ASP A 139 31.13 -30.09 -29.13
CA ASP A 139 31.16 -30.87 -27.87
C ASP A 139 30.27 -32.12 -27.89
N PHE A 140 29.10 -32.08 -28.55
CA PHE A 140 28.19 -33.23 -28.54
C PHE A 140 28.76 -34.46 -29.26
N LEU A 141 29.67 -34.28 -30.23
CA LEU A 141 30.36 -35.40 -30.87
C LEU A 141 31.34 -36.06 -29.89
N TRP A 142 32.08 -35.27 -29.13
CA TRP A 142 32.95 -35.76 -28.05
C TRP A 142 32.16 -36.49 -26.97
N TYR A 143 31.04 -35.91 -26.52
CA TYR A 143 30.14 -36.57 -25.55
C TYR A 143 29.63 -37.91 -26.07
N LYS A 144 29.20 -37.98 -27.34
CA LYS A 144 28.74 -39.23 -27.94
C LYS A 144 29.87 -40.26 -28.04
N TYR A 145 31.08 -39.81 -28.35
CA TYR A 145 32.24 -40.69 -28.48
C TYR A 145 32.68 -41.25 -27.11
N ALA A 146 32.83 -40.40 -26.10
CA ALA A 146 33.11 -40.82 -24.73
C ALA A 146 32.02 -41.74 -24.17
N TYR A 147 30.74 -41.41 -24.41
CA TYR A 147 29.62 -42.25 -24.01
C TYR A 147 29.63 -43.62 -24.70
N MET A 148 29.99 -43.69 -25.98
CA MET A 148 30.13 -44.97 -26.68
C MET A 148 31.23 -45.82 -26.04
N GLU A 149 32.43 -45.27 -25.81
CA GLU A 149 33.52 -46.04 -25.19
C GLU A 149 33.19 -46.47 -23.75
N GLU A 150 32.49 -45.62 -22.99
CA GLU A 150 31.98 -45.98 -21.66
C GLU A 150 30.95 -47.13 -21.73
N MET A 151 30.07 -47.15 -22.72
CA MET A 151 29.10 -48.24 -22.95
C MET A 151 29.76 -49.53 -23.44
N VAL A 152 30.84 -49.43 -24.21
CA VAL A 152 31.66 -50.59 -24.61
C VAL A 152 32.47 -51.11 -23.42
N GLY A 153 32.69 -50.30 -22.40
CA GLY A 153 33.43 -50.64 -21.18
C GLY A 153 34.93 -50.43 -21.27
N ASP A 154 35.41 -49.75 -22.31
CA ASP A 154 36.84 -49.45 -22.51
C ASP A 154 37.19 -48.10 -21.85
N ALA A 155 37.49 -48.17 -20.55
CA ALA A 155 37.78 -46.98 -19.75
C ALA A 155 39.10 -46.30 -20.15
N GLU A 156 40.08 -47.04 -20.66
CA GLU A 156 41.37 -46.49 -21.09
C GLU A 156 41.19 -45.64 -22.35
N LYS A 157 40.50 -46.16 -23.36
CA LYS A 157 40.18 -45.37 -24.55
C LYS A 157 39.29 -44.18 -24.23
N CYS A 158 38.32 -44.34 -23.34
CA CYS A 158 37.49 -43.21 -22.92
C CYS A 158 38.33 -42.07 -22.30
N ARG A 159 39.34 -42.40 -21.47
CA ARG A 159 40.31 -41.42 -20.96
C ARG A 159 41.13 -40.78 -22.07
N GLU A 160 41.65 -41.56 -23.01
CA GLU A 160 42.37 -41.01 -24.17
C GLU A 160 41.52 -40.03 -24.96
N VAL A 161 40.23 -40.32 -25.14
CA VAL A 161 39.27 -39.42 -25.80
C VAL A 161 39.09 -38.14 -24.98
N PHE A 162 38.92 -38.23 -23.66
CA PHE A 162 38.82 -37.05 -22.80
C PHE A 162 40.10 -36.22 -22.79
N GLU A 163 41.29 -36.84 -22.67
CA GLU A 163 42.58 -36.14 -22.71
C GLU A 163 42.81 -35.45 -24.07
N ARG A 164 42.47 -36.13 -25.18
CA ARG A 164 42.47 -35.51 -26.51
C ARG A 164 41.49 -34.34 -26.59
N TRP A 165 40.34 -34.43 -25.92
CA TRP A 165 39.36 -33.35 -25.88
C TRP A 165 39.86 -32.16 -25.07
N MET A 166 40.48 -32.39 -23.91
CA MET A 166 41.02 -31.34 -23.03
C MET A 166 42.13 -30.54 -23.69
N ASN A 167 42.94 -31.16 -24.57
CA ASN A 167 43.93 -30.44 -25.38
C ASN A 167 43.33 -29.33 -26.27
N TRP A 168 42.04 -29.38 -26.59
CA TRP A 168 41.34 -28.34 -27.37
C TRP A 168 40.78 -27.20 -26.50
N CYS A 169 40.96 -27.26 -25.19
CA CYS A 169 40.38 -26.38 -24.18
C CYS A 169 38.85 -26.24 -24.39
N PRO A 170 38.08 -27.29 -24.04
CA PRO A 170 36.63 -27.30 -24.21
C PRO A 170 35.92 -26.52 -23.09
N ASP A 171 34.61 -26.32 -23.26
CA ASP A 171 33.76 -25.55 -22.33
C ASP A 171 33.65 -26.23 -20.94
N GLU A 172 33.19 -25.48 -19.94
CA GLU A 172 33.08 -25.90 -18.52
C GLU A 172 32.41 -27.27 -18.35
N GLY A 173 31.41 -27.58 -19.20
CA GLY A 173 30.68 -28.84 -19.16
C GLY A 173 31.56 -30.07 -19.42
N ALA A 174 32.56 -29.93 -20.30
CA ALA A 174 33.46 -31.01 -20.69
C ALA A 174 34.32 -31.45 -19.50
N TRP A 175 34.96 -30.50 -18.83
CA TRP A 175 35.78 -30.73 -17.64
C TRP A 175 35.00 -31.41 -16.52
N LEU A 176 33.77 -30.93 -16.26
CA LEU A 176 32.90 -31.55 -15.27
C LEU A 176 32.49 -32.97 -15.66
N SER A 177 32.23 -33.22 -16.94
CA SER A 177 31.89 -34.55 -17.42
C SER A 177 33.06 -35.52 -17.28
N TYR A 178 34.29 -35.06 -17.48
CA TYR A 178 35.49 -35.85 -17.30
C TYR A 178 35.77 -36.14 -15.81
N ALA A 179 35.66 -35.12 -14.95
CA ALA A 179 35.76 -35.30 -13.50
C ALA A 179 34.71 -36.30 -12.97
N ARG A 180 33.47 -36.21 -13.47
CA ARG A 180 32.39 -37.16 -13.14
C ARG A 180 32.66 -38.55 -13.66
N PHE A 181 33.22 -38.67 -14.86
CA PHE A 181 33.64 -39.95 -15.42
C PHE A 181 34.70 -40.60 -14.53
N GLU A 182 35.74 -39.88 -14.10
CA GLU A 182 36.74 -40.44 -13.19
C GLU A 182 36.14 -40.85 -11.84
N VAL A 183 35.20 -40.06 -11.28
CA VAL A 183 34.45 -40.46 -10.08
C VAL A 183 33.60 -41.72 -10.31
N ARG A 184 33.01 -41.90 -11.51
CA ARG A 184 32.28 -43.14 -11.86
C ARG A 184 33.23 -44.33 -12.00
N CYS A 185 34.36 -44.17 -12.68
CA CYS A 185 35.40 -45.18 -12.79
C CYS A 185 35.93 -45.59 -11.41
N ALA A 186 36.19 -44.62 -10.52
CA ALA A 186 36.61 -44.87 -9.14
C ALA A 186 35.60 -45.76 -8.39
N LYS A 187 34.30 -45.46 -8.53
CA LYS A 187 33.23 -46.26 -7.90
C LYS A 187 33.11 -47.66 -8.50
N SER A 188 33.31 -47.82 -9.81
CA SER A 188 33.23 -49.11 -10.51
C SER A 188 34.41 -50.05 -10.18
N ILE A 189 35.59 -49.50 -9.90
CA ILE A 189 36.77 -50.27 -9.48
C ILE A 189 36.69 -50.64 -7.99
N ALA A 190 36.12 -49.76 -7.16
CA ALA A 190 35.96 -49.98 -5.72
C ALA A 190 35.06 -51.18 -5.34
N THR A 191 34.18 -51.63 -6.24
CA THR A 191 33.37 -52.85 -6.02
C THR A 191 34.14 -54.14 -6.25
N LYS A 192 35.31 -54.09 -6.90
CA LYS A 192 36.16 -55.26 -7.16
C LYS A 192 37.30 -55.40 -6.15
N ASP A 193 37.91 -54.29 -5.73
CA ASP A 193 38.99 -54.27 -4.73
C ASP A 193 38.65 -53.25 -3.63
N GLY A 194 38.09 -53.73 -2.51
CA GLY A 194 37.55 -52.92 -1.42
C GLY A 194 38.56 -52.14 -0.56
N GLY A 195 39.58 -51.49 -1.16
CA GLY A 195 40.68 -50.91 -0.36
C GLY A 195 41.39 -49.64 -0.84
N LYS A 196 41.09 -49.04 -2.01
CA LYS A 196 41.83 -47.84 -2.46
C LYS A 196 40.92 -46.77 -3.08
N GLN A 197 40.18 -46.03 -2.26
CA GLN A 197 39.39 -44.86 -2.69
C GLN A 197 40.24 -43.60 -2.87
N GLN A 198 41.26 -43.37 -2.04
CA GLN A 198 42.10 -42.15 -2.06
C GLN A 198 42.81 -41.85 -3.41
N PRO A 199 43.61 -42.76 -4.01
CA PRO A 199 44.45 -42.40 -5.15
C PRO A 199 43.68 -42.11 -6.44
N ILE A 200 42.40 -42.48 -6.52
CA ILE A 200 41.57 -42.27 -7.73
C ILE A 200 40.74 -40.97 -7.60
N LEU A 201 40.40 -40.57 -6.37
CA LEU A 201 39.86 -39.23 -6.13
C LEU A 201 40.89 -38.16 -6.53
N ASP A 202 42.17 -38.44 -6.28
CA ASP A 202 43.30 -37.57 -6.62
C ASP A 202 43.32 -37.22 -8.11
N MET A 203 43.07 -38.18 -9.01
CA MET A 203 43.02 -37.92 -10.46
C MET A 203 41.87 -36.97 -10.83
N ALA A 204 40.67 -37.18 -10.27
CA ALA A 204 39.55 -36.26 -10.50
C ALA A 204 39.82 -34.86 -9.92
N THR A 205 40.51 -34.77 -8.77
CA THR A 205 40.95 -33.47 -8.24
C THR A 205 42.02 -32.83 -9.13
N GLU A 206 42.89 -33.62 -9.75
CA GLU A 206 43.92 -33.13 -10.66
C GLU A 206 43.31 -32.58 -11.95
N VAL A 207 42.34 -33.29 -12.55
CA VAL A 207 41.55 -32.78 -13.69
C VAL A 207 40.92 -31.43 -13.35
N MET A 208 40.32 -31.33 -12.16
CA MET A 208 39.65 -30.12 -11.72
C MET A 208 40.62 -28.98 -11.34
N LYS A 209 41.84 -29.30 -10.88
CA LYS A 209 42.93 -28.32 -10.71
C LYS A 209 43.45 -27.84 -12.06
N ARG A 210 43.62 -28.73 -13.04
CA ARG A 210 43.97 -28.37 -14.43
C ARG A 210 42.91 -27.43 -15.02
N TYR A 211 41.63 -27.73 -14.81
CA TYR A 211 40.54 -26.85 -15.22
C TYR A 211 40.65 -25.43 -14.65
N VAL A 212 40.98 -25.28 -13.36
CA VAL A 212 41.16 -23.96 -12.74
C VAL A 212 42.41 -23.24 -13.26
N ASN A 213 43.49 -23.98 -13.53
CA ASN A 213 44.71 -23.40 -14.10
C ASN A 213 44.51 -22.95 -15.55
N GLU A 214 43.74 -23.68 -16.34
CA GLU A 214 43.43 -23.34 -17.73
C GLU A 214 42.40 -22.20 -17.84
N TYR A 215 41.46 -22.15 -16.90
CA TYR A 215 40.47 -21.07 -16.80
C TYR A 215 40.51 -20.42 -15.41
N PRO A 216 41.48 -19.54 -15.11
CA PRO A 216 41.48 -18.76 -13.88
C PRO A 216 40.35 -17.73 -13.92
N CYS A 217 39.14 -18.12 -13.50
CA CYS A 217 37.99 -17.23 -13.45
C CYS A 217 37.14 -17.53 -12.22
N ALA A 218 36.45 -16.52 -11.68
CA ALA A 218 35.61 -16.71 -10.49
C ALA A 218 34.59 -17.86 -10.63
N LYS A 219 34.10 -18.14 -11.85
CA LYS A 219 33.16 -19.26 -12.09
C LYS A 219 33.81 -20.63 -11.92
N SER A 220 35.06 -20.81 -12.38
CA SER A 220 35.77 -22.09 -12.31
C SER A 220 36.08 -22.46 -10.86
N PHE A 221 36.61 -21.52 -10.08
CA PHE A 221 36.86 -21.69 -8.64
C PHE A 221 35.59 -21.98 -7.85
N LEU A 222 34.50 -21.25 -8.11
CA LEU A 222 33.21 -21.49 -7.45
C LEU A 222 32.64 -22.87 -7.77
N LYS A 223 32.82 -23.33 -9.01
CA LYS A 223 32.39 -24.66 -9.42
C LYS A 223 33.27 -25.74 -8.80
N LEU A 224 34.58 -25.51 -8.71
CA LEU A 224 35.52 -26.37 -8.01
C LEU A 224 35.16 -26.50 -6.53
N GLY A 225 34.86 -25.38 -5.85
CA GLY A 225 34.43 -25.38 -4.46
C GLY A 225 33.14 -26.19 -4.24
N LYS A 226 32.14 -26.02 -5.12
CA LYS A 226 30.90 -26.82 -5.08
C LYS A 226 31.12 -28.30 -5.39
N TRP A 227 32.00 -28.60 -6.34
CA TRP A 227 32.35 -29.97 -6.70
C TRP A 227 33.08 -30.66 -5.54
N ALA A 228 34.05 -29.98 -4.93
CA ALA A 228 34.79 -30.45 -3.76
C ALA A 228 33.85 -30.73 -2.58
N GLU A 229 32.87 -29.85 -2.36
CA GLU A 229 31.88 -30.00 -1.29
C GLU A 229 30.88 -31.14 -1.52
N HIS A 230 30.25 -31.20 -2.70
CA HIS A 230 29.14 -32.13 -2.95
C HIS A 230 29.56 -33.46 -3.56
N GLU A 231 30.49 -33.45 -4.52
CA GLU A 231 30.89 -34.63 -5.29
C GLU A 231 32.10 -35.32 -4.65
N ALA A 232 33.14 -34.58 -4.24
CA ALA A 232 34.34 -35.14 -3.61
C ALA A 232 34.23 -35.30 -2.08
N LYS A 233 33.35 -34.54 -1.42
CA LYS A 233 33.18 -34.48 0.05
C LYS A 233 34.47 -34.17 0.82
N ASP A 234 35.40 -33.46 0.21
CA ASP A 234 36.63 -33.02 0.86
C ASP A 234 36.49 -31.55 1.30
N ILE A 235 36.25 -31.37 2.61
CA ILE A 235 36.06 -30.05 3.23
C ILE A 235 37.36 -29.26 3.24
N SER A 236 38.51 -29.94 3.37
CA SER A 236 39.82 -29.29 3.41
C SER A 236 40.17 -28.70 2.05
N LEU A 237 39.98 -29.49 0.99
CA LEU A 237 40.15 -29.05 -0.38
C LEU A 237 39.19 -27.89 -0.71
N ALA A 238 37.91 -27.99 -0.36
CA ALA A 238 36.94 -26.93 -0.61
C ALA A 238 37.36 -25.59 0.04
N ARG A 239 37.88 -25.60 1.27
CA ARG A 239 38.43 -24.41 1.93
C ARG A 239 39.62 -23.85 1.19
N THR A 240 40.62 -24.69 0.88
CA THR A 240 41.82 -24.25 0.16
C THR A 240 41.48 -23.67 -1.20
N VAL A 241 40.42 -24.16 -1.86
CA VAL A 241 39.95 -23.64 -3.15
C VAL A 241 39.28 -22.28 -3.00
N TYR A 242 38.49 -22.06 -1.95
CA TYR A 242 37.92 -20.73 -1.70
C TYR A 242 38.98 -19.72 -1.25
N GLU A 243 39.98 -20.17 -0.48
CA GLU A 243 41.14 -19.34 -0.11
C GLU A 243 42.02 -19.02 -1.31
N SER A 244 42.33 -20.01 -2.16
CA SER A 244 43.10 -19.80 -3.39
C SER A 244 42.35 -18.92 -4.37
N ALA A 245 41.02 -19.03 -4.45
CA ALA A 245 40.19 -18.11 -5.24
C ALA A 245 40.36 -16.65 -4.80
N LEU A 246 40.56 -16.37 -3.50
CA LEU A 246 40.76 -15.00 -3.02
C LEU A 246 42.19 -14.47 -3.26
N VAL A 247 43.16 -15.36 -3.46
CA VAL A 247 44.59 -15.02 -3.62
C VAL A 247 45.02 -15.00 -5.09
N GLU A 248 44.55 -15.97 -5.89
CA GLU A 248 44.97 -16.19 -7.27
C GLU A 248 44.13 -15.41 -8.30
N LEU A 249 42.90 -15.03 -7.96
CA LEU A 249 42.08 -14.18 -8.83
C LEU A 249 42.63 -12.74 -8.84
N GLU A 250 42.55 -12.08 -9.99
CA GLU A 250 42.87 -10.65 -10.09
C GLU A 250 42.03 -9.83 -9.08
N PRO A 251 42.53 -8.71 -8.55
CA PRO A 251 41.84 -7.94 -7.52
C PRO A 251 40.39 -7.55 -7.88
N GLU A 252 40.06 -7.40 -9.16
CA GLU A 252 38.71 -7.09 -9.65
C GLU A 252 37.79 -8.33 -9.68
N GLU A 253 38.31 -9.50 -9.99
CA GLU A 253 37.55 -10.75 -10.00
C GLU A 253 37.40 -11.36 -8.59
N ALA A 254 38.43 -11.22 -7.75
CA ALA A 254 38.38 -11.55 -6.33
C ALA A 254 37.36 -10.67 -5.58
N ARG A 255 37.13 -9.43 -6.06
CA ARG A 255 36.10 -8.51 -5.57
C ARG A 255 34.67 -8.90 -5.96
N GLN A 256 34.45 -9.97 -6.72
CA GLN A 256 33.09 -10.35 -7.06
C GLN A 256 32.32 -10.82 -5.82
N ALA A 257 31.20 -10.14 -5.56
CA ALA A 257 30.27 -10.47 -4.47
C ALA A 257 29.79 -11.94 -4.49
N ARG A 258 29.87 -12.60 -5.65
CA ARG A 258 29.50 -14.01 -5.84
C ARG A 258 30.45 -14.98 -5.12
N VAL A 259 31.75 -14.69 -5.07
CA VAL A 259 32.75 -15.52 -4.38
C VAL A 259 32.48 -15.47 -2.87
N PHE A 260 32.37 -14.26 -2.32
CA PHE A 260 32.04 -14.05 -0.91
C PHE A 260 30.72 -14.70 -0.50
N LYS A 261 29.67 -14.58 -1.32
CA LYS A 261 28.35 -15.19 -1.04
C LYS A 261 28.42 -16.71 -0.96
N GLN A 262 29.19 -17.36 -1.84
CA GLN A 262 29.30 -18.82 -1.83
C GLN A 262 30.24 -19.30 -0.73
N PHE A 263 31.32 -18.58 -0.47
CA PHE A 263 32.25 -18.91 0.60
C PHE A 263 31.59 -18.75 1.99
N SER A 264 30.84 -17.68 2.21
CA SER A 264 30.08 -17.49 3.46
C SER A 264 28.98 -18.54 3.63
N ALA A 265 28.28 -18.90 2.55
CA ALA A 265 27.26 -19.97 2.59
C ALA A 265 27.88 -21.35 2.83
N PHE A 266 29.10 -21.59 2.34
CA PHE A 266 29.86 -22.81 2.63
C PHE A 266 30.21 -22.88 4.13
N GLU A 267 30.78 -21.83 4.71
CA GLU A 267 31.11 -21.81 6.15
C GLU A 267 29.85 -21.88 7.04
N GLU A 268 28.72 -21.30 6.60
CA GLU A 268 27.42 -21.47 7.29
C GLU A 268 26.99 -22.94 7.29
N ARG A 269 27.14 -23.66 6.17
CA ARG A 269 26.83 -25.10 6.09
C ARG A 269 27.77 -25.96 6.95
N GLN A 270 29.01 -25.53 7.13
CA GLN A 270 29.97 -26.20 8.02
C GLN A 270 29.75 -25.87 9.51
N GLY A 271 28.89 -24.88 9.83
CA GLY A 271 28.61 -24.46 11.21
C GLY A 271 29.61 -23.44 11.79
N GLU A 272 30.53 -22.91 10.97
CA GLU A 272 31.57 -21.96 11.37
C GLU A 272 31.07 -20.51 11.26
N TYR A 273 30.08 -20.15 12.08
CA TYR A 273 29.37 -18.86 11.99
C TYR A 273 30.28 -17.65 12.21
N GLN A 274 31.30 -17.77 13.06
CA GLN A 274 32.24 -16.67 13.33
C GLN A 274 33.09 -16.37 12.09
N ARG A 275 33.55 -17.40 11.38
CA ARG A 275 34.29 -17.24 10.12
C ARG A 275 33.39 -16.65 9.04
N ALA A 276 32.15 -17.13 8.91
CA ALA A 276 31.17 -16.56 8.00
C ALA A 276 30.94 -15.05 8.27
N ARG A 277 30.84 -14.63 9.54
CA ARG A 277 30.71 -13.21 9.92
C ARG A 277 31.93 -12.39 9.51
N VAL A 278 33.14 -12.89 9.76
CA VAL A 278 34.38 -12.20 9.36
C VAL A 278 34.45 -12.06 7.84
N ILE A 279 34.06 -13.09 7.08
CA ILE A 279 34.01 -13.05 5.62
C ILE A 279 33.02 -11.97 5.15
N TYR A 280 31.82 -11.90 5.73
CA TYR A 280 30.84 -10.86 5.40
C TYR A 280 31.34 -9.45 5.73
N GLN A 281 31.94 -9.26 6.91
CA GLN A 281 32.51 -7.96 7.32
C GLN A 281 33.67 -7.54 6.41
N HIS A 282 34.54 -8.49 6.05
CA HIS A 282 35.64 -8.25 5.14
C HIS A 282 35.11 -7.88 3.74
N ALA A 283 34.09 -8.59 3.25
CA ALA A 283 33.46 -8.29 1.96
C ALA A 283 32.82 -6.89 1.96
N ILE A 284 32.19 -6.47 3.06
CA ILE A 284 31.59 -5.13 3.18
C ILE A 284 32.67 -4.03 3.14
N LYS A 285 33.76 -4.20 3.89
CA LYS A 285 34.89 -3.24 3.90
C LYS A 285 35.55 -3.13 2.53
N LEU A 286 35.80 -4.27 1.89
CA LEU A 286 36.48 -4.35 0.60
C LEU A 286 35.61 -3.81 -0.54
N LEU A 287 34.29 -4.01 -0.48
CA LEU A 287 33.34 -3.53 -1.49
C LEU A 287 32.72 -2.16 -1.17
N ARG A 288 33.13 -1.53 -0.06
CA ARG A 288 32.59 -0.27 0.46
C ARG A 288 31.05 -0.27 0.49
N LEU A 289 30.45 -1.38 0.92
CA LEU A 289 29.00 -1.49 1.03
C LEU A 289 28.50 -0.66 2.23
N GLY A 290 27.68 0.36 1.98
CA GLY A 290 27.07 1.18 3.03
C GLY A 290 27.67 2.58 3.19
N GLU A 291 28.89 2.82 2.69
CA GLU A 291 29.44 4.16 2.54
C GLU A 291 29.17 4.63 1.11
N ARG A 292 28.04 5.30 0.89
CA ARG A 292 27.94 6.21 -0.27
C ARG A 292 28.93 7.34 0.00
N SER A 293 30.08 7.27 -0.66
CA SER A 293 30.86 8.40 -1.18
C SER A 293 30.57 9.76 -0.52
N LYS A 294 31.01 9.97 0.72
CA LYS A 294 31.43 11.33 1.16
C LYS A 294 32.91 11.50 0.81
N SER A 295 33.21 11.45 -0.47
CA SER A 295 34.44 12.03 -1.03
C SER A 295 34.16 12.44 -2.47
N ILE A 296 33.74 13.70 -2.60
CA ILE A 296 34.08 14.52 -3.76
C ILE A 296 35.58 14.33 -4.01
N GLY A 297 35.95 13.60 -5.07
CA GLY A 297 37.36 13.58 -5.48
C GLY A 297 37.84 12.40 -6.33
N ASP A 298 37.37 11.17 -6.13
CA ASP A 298 37.90 10.03 -6.88
C ASP A 298 36.95 9.60 -7.98
N LYS A 299 37.47 9.58 -9.21
CA LYS A 299 36.79 9.18 -10.44
C LYS A 299 36.00 7.89 -10.19
N ASP A 300 34.68 8.00 -10.19
CA ASP A 300 33.77 6.87 -10.25
C ASP A 300 34.11 6.06 -11.50
N GLU A 301 34.90 5.00 -11.35
CA GLU A 301 34.86 3.89 -12.30
C GLU A 301 33.40 3.43 -12.32
N GLU A 302 32.74 3.57 -13.47
CA GLU A 302 31.33 3.21 -13.64
C GLU A 302 31.13 1.73 -13.26
N ILE A 303 30.80 1.48 -12.00
CA ILE A 303 30.49 0.14 -11.50
C ILE A 303 29.28 -0.34 -12.29
N SER A 304 29.49 -1.36 -13.12
CA SER A 304 28.44 -1.99 -13.93
C SER A 304 27.18 -2.26 -13.10
N SER A 305 26.01 -1.92 -13.62
CA SER A 305 24.71 -2.13 -12.94
C SER A 305 24.52 -3.55 -12.41
N ASN A 306 25.15 -4.54 -13.05
CA ASN A 306 25.13 -5.95 -12.63
C ASN A 306 25.96 -6.19 -11.36
N GLU A 307 27.09 -5.50 -11.21
CA GLU A 307 27.94 -5.55 -10.02
C GLU A 307 27.21 -4.93 -8.81
N LYS A 308 26.50 -3.82 -9.03
CA LYS A 308 25.68 -3.16 -8.01
C LYS A 308 24.54 -4.06 -7.51
N TYR A 309 23.85 -4.74 -8.42
CA TYR A 309 22.82 -5.71 -8.06
C TYR A 309 23.38 -6.87 -7.21
N ARG A 310 24.55 -7.40 -7.58
CA ARG A 310 25.19 -8.50 -6.85
C ARG A 310 25.71 -8.07 -5.48
N ARG A 311 26.18 -6.82 -5.35
CA ARG A 311 26.53 -6.19 -4.08
C ARG A 311 25.32 -6.09 -3.16
N ASP A 312 24.19 -5.60 -3.66
CA ASP A 312 22.93 -5.56 -2.90
C ASP A 312 22.45 -6.96 -2.50
N GLU A 313 22.64 -7.96 -3.36
CA GLU A 313 22.31 -9.35 -3.07
C GLU A 313 23.18 -9.93 -1.93
N LEU A 314 24.48 -9.61 -1.91
CA LEU A 314 25.38 -9.97 -0.83
C LEU A 314 24.99 -9.29 0.49
N TYR A 315 24.60 -8.00 0.45
CA TYR A 315 24.10 -7.31 1.64
C TYR A 315 22.84 -7.97 2.19
N LYS A 316 21.89 -8.32 1.32
CA LYS A 316 20.68 -9.06 1.71
C LYS A 316 21.02 -10.41 2.34
N ALA A 317 22.01 -11.13 1.80
CA ALA A 317 22.48 -12.38 2.37
C ALA A 317 23.10 -12.18 3.76
N TYR A 318 23.89 -11.11 3.96
CA TYR A 318 24.44 -10.76 5.27
C TYR A 318 23.35 -10.42 6.30
N VAL A 319 22.38 -9.59 5.93
CA VAL A 319 21.23 -9.26 6.80
C VAL A 319 20.44 -10.53 7.17
N ALA A 320 20.22 -11.42 6.21
CA ALA A 320 19.57 -12.70 6.47
C ALA A 320 20.40 -13.61 7.40
N PHE A 321 21.73 -13.59 7.25
CA PHE A 321 22.66 -14.30 8.13
C PHE A 321 22.62 -13.77 9.56
N GLU A 322 22.75 -12.45 9.77
CA GLU A 322 22.66 -11.85 11.11
C GLU A 322 21.26 -12.04 11.71
N LYS A 323 20.19 -12.03 10.92
CA LYS A 323 18.85 -12.36 11.45
C LYS A 323 18.73 -13.80 11.99
N LYS A 324 19.44 -14.76 11.37
CA LYS A 324 19.41 -16.17 11.77
C LYS A 324 20.35 -16.47 12.92
N HIS A 325 21.55 -15.89 12.90
CA HIS A 325 22.69 -16.28 13.75
C HIS A 325 23.28 -15.11 14.56
N GLY A 326 22.67 -13.93 14.49
CA GLY A 326 23.13 -12.71 15.15
C GLY A 326 22.70 -12.61 16.62
N GLN A 327 23.48 -11.82 17.36
CA GLN A 327 23.08 -11.32 18.69
C GLN A 327 22.11 -10.14 18.51
N LYS A 328 21.18 -9.93 19.46
CA LYS A 328 20.13 -8.90 19.36
C LYS A 328 20.70 -7.52 19.02
N ASP A 329 21.74 -7.09 19.71
CA ASP A 329 22.37 -5.77 19.52
C ASP A 329 23.04 -5.62 18.13
N GLY A 330 23.57 -6.71 17.57
CA GLY A 330 24.14 -6.72 16.22
C GLY A 330 23.06 -6.64 15.14
N ILE A 331 21.93 -7.31 15.36
CA ILE A 331 20.77 -7.28 14.47
C ILE A 331 20.16 -5.88 14.44
N GLU A 332 20.02 -5.24 15.60
CA GLU A 332 19.49 -3.89 15.73
C GLU A 332 20.36 -2.90 14.93
N ASN A 333 21.68 -2.90 15.12
CA ASN A 333 22.59 -2.01 14.39
C ASN A 333 22.52 -2.17 12.85
N VAL A 334 22.39 -3.41 12.36
CA VAL A 334 22.28 -3.68 10.91
C VAL A 334 20.91 -3.25 10.36
N ILE A 335 19.84 -3.47 11.12
CA ILE A 335 18.49 -3.00 10.76
C ILE A 335 18.46 -1.47 10.70
N LEU A 336 19.06 -0.80 11.67
CA LEU A 336 19.13 0.66 11.71
C LEU A 336 19.88 1.23 10.53
N THR A 337 21.03 0.66 10.20
CA THR A 337 21.80 1.09 9.03
C THR A 337 20.98 0.95 7.74
N LYS A 338 20.19 -0.12 7.62
CA LYS A 338 19.27 -0.31 6.49
C LYS A 338 18.13 0.72 6.50
N GLN A 339 17.46 0.91 7.64
CA GLN A 339 16.35 1.87 7.76
C GLN A 339 16.83 3.29 7.47
N ARG A 340 17.99 3.70 7.99
CA ARG A 340 18.66 4.96 7.66
C ARG A 340 18.88 5.13 6.16
N ALA A 341 19.35 4.10 5.47
CA ALA A 341 19.57 4.15 4.02
C ALA A 341 18.24 4.25 3.24
N GLU A 342 17.20 3.55 3.70
CA GLU A 342 15.87 3.57 3.09
C GLU A 342 15.20 4.94 3.25
N TYR A 343 15.23 5.52 4.44
CA TYR A 343 14.72 6.87 4.69
C TYR A 343 15.51 7.93 3.95
N ASN A 344 16.85 7.87 3.93
CA ASN A 344 17.65 8.80 3.13
C ASN A 344 17.33 8.71 1.64
N LYS A 345 17.11 7.50 1.10
CA LYS A 345 16.70 7.33 -0.29
C LYS A 345 15.33 7.96 -0.56
N ARG A 346 14.39 7.80 0.37
CA ARG A 346 13.04 8.38 0.26
C ARG A 346 13.06 9.90 0.32
N VAL A 347 13.93 10.45 1.17
CA VAL A 347 14.20 11.89 1.27
C VAL A 347 14.89 12.43 0.00
N GLU A 348 15.84 11.68 -0.58
CA GLU A 348 16.49 12.05 -1.83
C GLU A 348 15.52 12.02 -3.03
N SER A 349 14.59 11.06 -3.05
CA SER A 349 13.59 10.98 -4.12
C SER A 349 12.55 12.08 -4.01
N ASP A 350 12.04 12.32 -2.79
CA ASP A 350 11.00 13.32 -2.52
C ASP A 350 11.37 14.19 -1.30
N PRO A 351 12.11 15.29 -1.51
CA PRO A 351 12.50 16.19 -0.41
C PRO A 351 11.32 16.81 0.35
N ASN A 352 10.14 16.87 -0.28
CA ASN A 352 8.92 17.47 0.25
C ASN A 352 8.00 16.48 1.01
N ASP A 353 8.37 15.20 1.11
CA ASP A 353 7.62 14.23 1.93
C ASP A 353 7.97 14.42 3.42
N TYR A 354 7.20 15.28 4.11
CA TYR A 354 7.41 15.56 5.53
C TYR A 354 7.14 14.35 6.44
N ASP A 355 6.37 13.35 5.99
CA ASP A 355 6.15 12.14 6.80
C ASP A 355 7.43 11.29 6.86
N ALA A 356 8.16 11.18 5.74
CA ALA A 356 9.45 10.52 5.70
C ALA A 356 10.47 11.21 6.63
N TRP A 357 10.43 12.54 6.73
CA TRP A 357 11.26 13.30 7.67
C TRP A 357 10.88 13.04 9.14
N PHE A 358 9.59 12.91 9.46
CA PHE A 358 9.15 12.55 10.81
C PHE A 358 9.58 11.15 11.21
N GLU A 359 9.39 10.18 10.32
CA GLU A 359 9.81 8.80 10.54
C GLU A 359 11.34 8.69 10.69
N TYR A 360 12.09 9.48 9.90
CA TYR A 360 13.54 9.51 9.98
C TYR A 360 14.05 10.18 11.27
N ALA A 361 13.47 11.30 11.66
CA ALA A 361 13.83 11.98 12.90
C ALA A 361 13.54 11.10 14.13
N LYS A 362 12.36 10.46 14.19
CA LYS A 362 12.00 9.56 15.28
C LYS A 362 12.95 8.36 15.40
N LEU A 363 13.39 7.80 14.25
CA LEU A 363 14.38 6.73 14.24
C LEU A 363 15.70 7.18 14.88
N GLU A 364 16.15 8.40 14.58
CA GLU A 364 17.39 8.93 15.17
C GLU A 364 17.22 9.31 16.65
N GLU A 365 16.05 9.78 17.07
CA GLU A 365 15.71 10.02 18.48
C GLU A 365 15.80 8.74 19.31
N ASP A 366 15.26 7.62 18.80
CA ASP A 366 15.29 6.32 19.48
C ASP A 366 16.72 5.75 19.62
N HIS A 367 17.66 6.12 18.73
CA HIS A 367 18.99 5.49 18.62
C HIS A 367 20.19 6.40 18.93
N GLY A 368 19.95 7.69 19.20
CA GLY A 368 20.74 8.45 20.17
C GLY A 368 22.12 8.93 19.72
N ASP A 369 22.21 9.65 18.60
CA ASP A 369 23.27 10.65 18.42
C ASP A 369 22.67 12.04 18.24
N THR A 370 22.82 12.89 19.26
CA THR A 370 22.30 14.27 19.25
C THR A 370 22.81 15.09 18.07
N ALA A 371 24.01 14.79 17.56
CA ALA A 371 24.56 15.46 16.39
C ALA A 371 23.86 15.00 15.09
N ALA A 372 23.58 13.70 14.96
CA ALA A 372 22.89 13.15 13.81
C ALA A 372 21.43 13.61 13.77
N VAL A 373 20.74 13.60 14.92
CA VAL A 373 19.34 14.09 15.02
C VAL A 373 19.26 15.56 14.59
N ARG A 374 20.21 16.38 15.04
CA ARG A 374 20.32 17.79 14.61
C ARG A 374 20.56 17.93 13.11
N GLU A 375 21.48 17.15 12.53
CA GLU A 375 21.72 17.17 11.09
C GLU A 375 20.45 16.82 10.31
N VAL A 376 19.66 15.84 10.78
CA VAL A 376 18.38 15.47 10.16
C VAL A 376 17.36 16.60 10.23
N TYR A 377 17.19 17.21 11.42
CA TYR A 377 16.26 18.33 11.58
C TYR A 377 16.69 19.56 10.77
N GLU A 378 17.98 19.90 10.74
CA GLU A 378 18.51 21.03 9.96
C GLU A 378 18.35 20.79 8.45
N ARG A 379 18.59 19.57 7.97
CA ARG A 379 18.31 19.18 6.57
C ARG A 379 16.82 19.27 6.26
N ALA A 380 15.96 18.79 7.15
CA ALA A 380 14.52 18.84 6.97
C ALA A 380 13.99 20.29 6.94
N ILE A 381 14.57 21.18 7.75
CA ILE A 381 14.25 22.61 7.79
C ILE A 381 14.66 23.35 6.51
N SER A 382 15.77 22.94 5.87
CA SER A 382 16.21 23.58 4.62
C SER A 382 15.21 23.41 3.47
N ASN A 383 14.32 22.41 3.55
CA ASN A 383 13.30 22.13 2.55
C ASN A 383 12.01 22.89 2.86
N VAL A 384 11.97 24.17 2.47
CA VAL A 384 10.78 25.03 2.63
C VAL A 384 9.68 24.61 1.63
N PRO A 385 8.40 24.48 2.07
CA PRO A 385 7.30 24.18 1.16
C PRO A 385 7.20 25.21 0.02
N PRO A 386 7.11 24.78 -1.25
CA PRO A 386 7.07 25.69 -2.40
C PRO A 386 5.73 26.45 -2.53
N ALA A 387 4.64 25.89 -2.01
CA ALA A 387 3.31 26.50 -2.05
C ALA A 387 2.96 27.18 -0.73
N GLN A 388 2.41 28.40 -0.80
CA GLN A 388 1.98 29.19 0.38
C GLN A 388 0.59 28.81 0.91
N GLU A 389 0.15 27.57 0.67
CA GLU A 389 -1.13 27.10 1.18
C GLU A 389 -1.01 26.53 2.59
N LYS A 390 -1.99 26.86 3.43
CA LYS A 390 -2.03 26.45 4.84
C LYS A 390 -1.92 24.94 5.06
N GLN A 391 -2.28 24.10 4.09
CA GLN A 391 -2.23 22.63 4.25
C GLN A 391 -0.80 22.10 4.29
N TYR A 392 0.05 22.50 3.34
CA TYR A 392 1.46 22.06 3.29
C TYR A 392 2.29 22.63 4.44
N TRP A 393 1.98 23.86 4.86
CA TRP A 393 2.66 24.51 5.98
C TRP A 393 2.34 23.89 7.34
N LYS A 394 1.18 23.24 7.51
CA LYS A 394 0.83 22.57 8.79
C LYS A 394 1.90 21.55 9.19
N ARG A 395 2.27 20.65 8.28
CA ARG A 395 3.23 19.58 8.56
C ARG A 395 4.64 20.12 8.75
N TYR A 396 5.07 21.06 7.90
CA TYR A 396 6.33 21.75 8.07
C TYR A 396 6.45 22.45 9.43
N ILE A 397 5.38 23.09 9.90
CA ILE A 397 5.36 23.73 11.23
C ILE A 397 5.40 22.72 12.37
N TYR A 398 4.77 21.56 12.19
CA TYR A 398 4.91 20.49 13.17
C TYR A 398 6.36 20.03 13.29
N LEU A 399 7.11 19.93 12.20
CA LEU A 399 8.55 19.63 12.22
C LEU A 399 9.34 20.62 13.10
N TRP A 400 9.08 21.92 12.95
CA TRP A 400 9.67 22.94 13.83
C TRP A 400 9.29 22.77 15.30
N ILE A 401 8.03 22.43 15.58
CA ILE A 401 7.57 22.17 16.95
C ILE A 401 8.25 20.93 17.53
N TYR A 402 8.40 19.85 16.75
CA TYR A 402 9.10 18.64 17.19
C TYR A 402 10.57 18.90 17.44
N TYR A 403 11.26 19.64 16.55
CA TYR A 403 12.65 20.00 16.76
C TYR A 403 12.85 20.83 18.04
N ALA A 404 11.97 21.80 18.30
CA ALA A 404 12.04 22.60 19.51
C ALA A 404 11.71 21.80 20.78
N ILE A 405 10.75 20.87 20.71
CA ILE A 405 10.42 19.97 21.83
C ILE A 405 11.57 18.99 22.11
N TYR A 406 12.23 18.49 21.07
CA TYR A 406 13.41 17.61 21.19
C TYR A 406 14.56 18.33 21.91
N GLU A 407 14.93 19.52 21.45
CA GLU A 407 15.99 20.32 22.11
C GLU A 407 15.60 20.70 23.56
N GLU A 408 14.30 20.93 23.82
CA GLU A 408 13.79 21.26 25.15
C GLU A 408 13.76 20.06 26.13
N LEU A 409 13.20 18.93 25.72
CA LEU A 409 12.94 17.79 26.62
C LEU A 409 14.11 16.81 26.70
N GLU A 410 14.78 16.54 25.58
CA GLU A 410 15.81 15.50 25.53
C GLU A 410 17.21 16.06 25.79
N ILE A 411 17.51 17.24 25.23
CA ILE A 411 18.83 17.88 25.38
C ILE A 411 18.84 18.88 26.55
N GLY A 412 17.70 19.52 26.83
CA GLY A 412 17.59 20.55 27.87
C GLY A 412 18.17 21.91 27.47
N ASP A 413 18.49 22.14 26.20
CA ASP A 413 19.03 23.41 25.70
C ASP A 413 17.89 24.38 25.33
N MET A 414 17.45 25.12 26.35
CA MET A 414 16.38 26.10 26.21
C MET A 414 16.77 27.28 25.30
N ASP A 415 18.06 27.63 25.22
CA ASP A 415 18.56 28.76 24.43
C ASP A 415 18.57 28.46 22.93
N ARG A 416 18.89 27.23 22.56
CA ARG A 416 18.74 26.79 21.17
C ARG A 416 17.28 26.69 20.78
N ALA A 417 16.41 26.15 21.65
CA ALA A 417 14.98 26.09 21.39
C ALA A 417 14.35 27.47 21.13
N THR A 418 14.79 28.54 21.82
CA THR A 418 14.36 29.91 21.47
C THR A 418 14.80 30.32 20.06
N LYS A 419 16.05 30.07 19.68
CA LYS A 419 16.55 30.41 18.34
C LYS A 419 15.79 29.66 17.25
N VAL A 420 15.42 28.41 17.51
CA VAL A 420 14.59 27.59 16.62
C VAL A 420 13.21 28.21 16.45
N TYR A 421 12.56 28.64 17.53
CA TYR A 421 11.29 29.35 17.43
C TYR A 421 11.41 30.71 16.73
N ASP A 422 12.45 31.49 17.00
CA ASP A 422 12.68 32.78 16.35
C ASP A 422 12.89 32.62 14.84
N ALA A 423 13.73 31.65 14.43
CA ALA A 423 13.95 31.31 13.02
C ALA A 423 12.65 30.84 12.34
N CYS A 424 11.83 30.02 13.02
CA CYS A 424 10.53 29.61 12.52
C CYS A 424 9.60 30.81 12.29
N LEU A 425 9.58 31.76 13.22
CA LEU A 425 8.75 32.97 13.13
C LEU A 425 9.21 33.93 12.02
N GLU A 426 10.49 33.97 11.67
CA GLU A 426 10.98 34.77 10.53
C GLU A 426 10.58 34.17 9.17
N ILE A 427 10.57 32.84 9.06
CA ILE A 427 10.27 32.13 7.80
C ILE A 427 8.78 32.17 7.46
N ILE A 428 7.89 32.23 8.45
CA ILE A 428 6.45 32.17 8.25
C ILE A 428 5.89 33.49 7.67
N PRO A 429 5.19 33.46 6.51
CA PRO A 429 4.45 34.61 6.01
C PRO A 429 3.17 34.87 6.83
N HIS A 430 3.27 35.71 7.87
CA HIS A 430 2.15 36.00 8.80
C HIS A 430 0.95 36.73 8.16
N ALA A 431 1.15 37.35 6.99
CA ALA A 431 0.12 38.12 6.29
C ALA A 431 -0.92 37.24 5.56
N GLN A 432 -0.53 36.04 5.13
CA GLN A 432 -1.40 35.15 4.35
C GLN A 432 -2.05 34.08 5.22
N PHE A 433 -1.32 33.54 6.19
CA PHE A 433 -1.85 32.60 7.16
C PHE A 433 -1.14 32.74 8.50
N SER A 434 -1.90 32.52 9.58
CA SER A 434 -1.35 32.58 10.94
C SER A 434 -1.44 31.23 11.66
N PHE A 435 -0.38 30.86 12.37
CA PHE A 435 -0.32 29.63 13.17
C PHE A 435 -0.25 29.94 14.65
N ALA A 436 -1.42 30.03 15.31
CA ALA A 436 -1.52 30.35 16.73
C ALA A 436 -0.75 29.38 17.65
N LYS A 437 -0.61 28.12 17.24
CA LYS A 437 0.05 27.08 18.05
C LYS A 437 1.55 27.36 18.28
N ILE A 438 2.27 27.88 17.28
CA ILE A 438 3.71 28.19 17.43
C ILE A 438 3.90 29.33 18.42
N TRP A 439 3.16 30.43 18.24
CA TRP A 439 3.23 31.60 19.13
C TRP A 439 2.97 31.22 20.59
N VAL A 440 1.99 30.35 20.84
CA VAL A 440 1.67 29.86 22.20
C VAL A 440 2.81 28.99 22.74
N GLN A 441 3.39 28.10 21.94
CA GLN A 441 4.52 27.26 22.40
C GLN A 441 5.78 28.07 22.67
N ALA A 442 6.13 29.01 21.79
CA ALA A 442 7.24 29.94 22.00
C ALA A 442 7.04 30.76 23.29
N ALA A 443 5.82 31.28 23.52
CA ALA A 443 5.52 32.00 24.76
C ALA A 443 5.63 31.11 26.00
N LYS A 444 5.13 29.86 25.94
CA LYS A 444 5.29 28.88 27.04
C LYS A 444 6.75 28.55 27.31
N LEU A 445 7.59 28.51 26.28
CA LEU A 445 9.03 28.32 26.43
C LEU A 445 9.70 29.50 27.17
N HIS A 446 9.34 30.74 26.84
CA HIS A 446 9.81 31.92 27.60
C HIS A 446 9.32 31.91 29.06
N VAL A 447 8.10 31.47 29.31
CA VAL A 447 7.59 31.27 30.68
C VAL A 447 8.42 30.22 31.43
N ARG A 448 8.80 29.12 30.79
CA ARG A 448 9.69 28.09 31.39
C ARG A 448 11.10 28.63 31.65
N LYS A 449 11.62 29.49 30.78
CA LYS A 449 12.86 30.26 31.01
C LYS A 449 12.76 31.31 32.11
N ARG A 450 11.55 31.56 32.64
CA ARG A 450 11.22 32.61 33.61
C ARG A 450 11.37 34.04 33.07
N ASP A 451 11.38 34.21 31.74
CA ASP A 451 11.39 35.52 31.10
C ASP A 451 9.96 35.93 30.72
N LEU A 452 9.27 36.56 31.67
CA LEU A 452 7.89 37.01 31.49
C LEU A 452 7.79 38.19 30.52
N ASP A 453 8.82 39.04 30.45
CA ASP A 453 8.78 40.23 29.60
C ASP A 453 8.95 39.88 28.13
N ALA A 454 9.83 38.92 27.81
CA ALA A 454 9.92 38.37 26.47
C ALA A 454 8.63 37.63 26.08
N ALA A 455 8.05 36.83 26.97
CA ALA A 455 6.78 36.15 26.72
C ALA A 455 5.65 37.14 26.39
N ARG A 456 5.54 38.23 27.16
CA ARG A 456 4.56 39.30 26.94
C ARG A 456 4.78 40.03 25.63
N LYS A 457 6.03 40.40 25.30
CA LYS A 457 6.36 41.05 24.02
C LYS A 457 6.03 40.14 22.83
N LEU A 458 6.31 38.84 22.95
CA LEU A 458 6.05 37.86 21.90
C LEU A 458 4.55 37.64 21.70
N LEU A 459 3.77 37.52 22.78
CA LEU A 459 2.30 37.44 22.70
C LEU A 459 1.67 38.75 22.19
N GLY A 460 2.19 39.91 22.58
CA GLY A 460 1.77 41.21 22.04
C GLY A 460 2.04 41.34 20.54
N LYS A 461 3.23 40.94 20.08
CA LYS A 461 3.58 40.86 18.65
C LYS A 461 2.66 39.88 17.90
N ALA A 462 2.36 38.74 18.51
CA ALA A 462 1.45 37.74 17.95
C ALA A 462 0.01 38.28 17.79
N ILE A 463 -0.48 39.07 18.74
CA ILE A 463 -1.81 39.70 18.64
C ILE A 463 -1.84 40.69 17.47
N GLY A 464 -0.83 41.57 17.36
CA GLY A 464 -0.76 42.56 16.29
C GLY A 464 -0.67 41.95 14.89
N LEU A 465 0.01 40.81 14.75
CA LEU A 465 0.18 40.14 13.46
C LEU A 465 -0.95 39.17 13.12
N CYS A 466 -1.45 38.40 14.10
CA CYS A 466 -2.22 37.18 13.84
C CYS A 466 -3.65 37.18 14.40
N GLY A 467 -4.03 38.13 15.27
CA GLY A 467 -5.43 38.43 15.66
C GLY A 467 -6.36 37.25 15.99
N LYS A 468 -5.83 36.10 16.44
CA LYS A 468 -6.60 34.86 16.62
C LYS A 468 -7.07 34.65 18.06
N GLU A 469 -8.31 34.20 18.22
CA GLU A 469 -8.95 33.88 19.52
C GLU A 469 -8.06 33.05 20.45
N LYS A 470 -7.42 31.98 19.94
CA LYS A 470 -6.57 31.12 20.77
C LYS A 470 -5.39 31.84 21.42
N ILE A 471 -4.81 32.86 20.76
CA ILE A 471 -3.68 33.62 21.30
C ILE A 471 -4.17 34.50 22.45
N PHE A 472 -5.32 35.14 22.28
CA PHE A 472 -5.94 35.94 23.35
C PHE A 472 -6.27 35.09 24.58
N ILE A 473 -6.89 33.93 24.39
CA ILE A 473 -7.25 33.03 25.50
C ILE A 473 -6.01 32.59 26.28
N GLU A 474 -4.95 32.16 25.58
CA GLU A 474 -3.74 31.69 26.24
C GLU A 474 -3.00 32.84 26.92
N TYR A 475 -2.98 34.04 26.31
CA TYR A 475 -2.35 35.21 26.95
C TYR A 475 -3.11 35.65 28.21
N ILE A 476 -4.44 35.66 28.16
CA ILE A 476 -5.28 35.95 29.30
C ILE A 476 -5.10 34.88 30.38
N SER A 477 -5.05 33.60 30.02
CA SER A 477 -4.80 32.53 30.99
C SER A 477 -3.44 32.68 31.68
N LEU A 478 -2.42 33.15 30.94
CA LEU A 478 -1.11 33.43 31.50
C LEU A 478 -1.17 34.59 32.49
N GLU A 479 -1.76 35.73 32.12
CA GLU A 479 -1.86 36.88 33.03
C GLU A 479 -2.77 36.57 34.23
N LEU A 480 -3.78 35.70 34.07
CA LEU A 480 -4.58 35.18 35.18
C LEU A 480 -3.76 34.35 36.16
N THR A 481 -2.89 33.47 35.66
CA THR A 481 -1.97 32.71 36.54
C THR A 481 -0.97 33.62 37.27
N LEU A 482 -0.69 34.80 36.72
CA LEU A 482 0.18 35.81 37.35
C LEU A 482 -0.60 36.74 38.30
N GLY A 483 -1.93 36.75 38.25
CA GLY A 483 -2.79 37.56 39.13
C GLY A 483 -2.98 39.03 38.68
N GLU A 484 -2.57 39.41 37.47
CA GLU A 484 -2.63 40.78 36.97
C GLU A 484 -3.99 41.08 36.32
N ILE A 485 -5.00 41.35 37.15
CA ILE A 485 -6.40 41.51 36.71
C ILE A 485 -6.58 42.73 35.77
N ASP A 486 -5.91 43.85 36.03
CA ASP A 486 -6.05 45.05 35.20
C ASP A 486 -5.48 44.88 33.79
N ARG A 487 -4.45 44.05 33.64
CA ARG A 487 -3.94 43.66 32.32
C ARG A 487 -4.89 42.71 31.64
N CYS A 488 -5.48 41.76 32.36
CA CYS A 488 -6.52 40.89 31.81
C CYS A 488 -7.69 41.70 31.24
N ARG A 489 -8.11 42.76 31.93
CA ARG A 489 -9.13 43.72 31.45
C ARG A 489 -8.70 44.42 30.16
N ALA A 490 -7.47 44.95 30.12
CA ALA A 490 -6.95 45.59 28.91
C ALA A 490 -6.89 44.61 27.72
N LEU A 491 -6.53 43.35 27.97
CA LEU A 491 -6.49 42.30 26.96
C LEU A 491 -7.87 41.90 26.47
N TYR A 492 -8.85 41.74 27.37
CA TYR A 492 -10.23 41.48 26.98
C TYR A 492 -10.82 42.64 26.19
N ASN A 493 -10.56 43.89 26.57
CA ASN A 493 -10.98 45.05 25.78
C ASN A 493 -10.35 45.07 24.39
N ASN A 494 -9.07 44.74 24.28
CA ASN A 494 -8.42 44.60 22.97
C ASN A 494 -8.96 43.40 22.17
N TYR A 495 -9.32 42.31 22.86
CA TYR A 495 -9.92 41.13 22.25
C TYR A 495 -11.30 41.44 21.66
N LEU A 496 -12.12 42.18 22.39
CA LEU A 496 -13.44 42.64 21.94
C LEU A 496 -13.35 43.65 20.80
N LYS A 497 -12.34 44.54 20.81
CA LYS A 497 -12.05 45.43 19.66
C LYS A 497 -11.65 44.66 18.41
N ALA A 498 -10.87 43.60 18.56
CA ALA A 498 -10.41 42.79 17.44
C ALA A 498 -11.52 41.90 16.87
N MET A 499 -12.41 41.36 17.73
CA MET A 499 -13.48 40.45 17.34
C MET A 499 -14.80 40.78 18.06
N PRO A 500 -15.56 41.79 17.59
CA PRO A 500 -16.84 42.15 18.20
C PRO A 500 -17.92 41.05 18.12
N HIS A 501 -17.85 40.21 17.09
CA HIS A 501 -18.86 39.18 16.79
C HIS A 501 -18.79 37.92 17.65
N ASN A 502 -17.75 37.74 18.49
CA ASN A 502 -17.55 36.47 19.20
C ASN A 502 -18.27 36.44 20.56
N CYS A 503 -19.42 35.77 20.65
CA CYS A 503 -20.18 35.59 21.89
C CYS A 503 -19.36 34.93 23.04
N LYS A 504 -18.41 34.04 22.72
CA LYS A 504 -17.59 33.37 23.75
C LYS A 504 -16.60 34.31 24.43
N ALA A 505 -16.17 35.37 23.73
CA ALA A 505 -15.28 36.38 24.28
C ALA A 505 -15.97 37.19 25.38
N TRP A 506 -17.21 37.62 25.12
CA TRP A 506 -18.06 38.36 26.05
C TRP A 506 -18.37 37.53 27.31
N SER A 507 -18.79 36.28 27.15
CA SER A 507 -19.06 35.38 28.28
C SER A 507 -17.82 35.15 29.14
N ARG A 508 -16.65 34.88 28.54
CA ARG A 508 -15.41 34.69 29.32
C ARG A 508 -14.93 35.94 30.04
N TYR A 509 -15.18 37.12 29.46
CA TYR A 509 -14.84 38.37 30.14
C TYR A 509 -15.80 38.63 31.31
N ALA A 510 -17.09 38.30 31.17
CA ALA A 510 -18.04 38.34 32.26
C ALA A 510 -17.70 37.34 33.37
N ASP A 511 -17.32 36.10 33.01
CA ASP A 511 -16.85 35.09 33.97
C ASP A 511 -15.62 35.57 34.76
N LEU A 512 -14.72 36.31 34.10
CA LEU A 512 -13.58 36.93 34.78
C LEU A 512 -14.05 37.95 35.82
N GLU A 513 -14.86 38.95 35.44
CA GLU A 513 -15.30 39.98 36.39
C GLU A 513 -16.17 39.38 37.52
N ARG A 514 -16.93 38.33 37.21
CA ARG A 514 -17.63 37.50 38.22
C ARG A 514 -16.65 36.86 39.21
N SER A 515 -15.54 36.28 38.73
CA SER A 515 -14.52 35.70 39.61
C SER A 515 -13.81 36.74 40.48
N VAL A 516 -13.77 38.00 40.03
CA VAL A 516 -13.19 39.13 40.76
C VAL A 516 -14.21 39.74 41.76
N GLY A 517 -15.51 39.48 41.58
CA GLY A 517 -16.59 39.97 42.44
C GLY A 517 -17.12 41.36 42.07
N GLU A 518 -16.76 41.89 40.89
CA GLU A 518 -17.20 43.21 40.41
C GLU A 518 -18.52 43.07 39.63
N THR A 519 -19.62 42.94 40.36
CA THR A 519 -20.97 42.68 39.81
C THR A 519 -21.46 43.79 38.89
N ASP A 520 -21.23 45.06 39.24
CA ASP A 520 -21.67 46.21 38.43
C ASP A 520 -20.96 46.28 37.07
N ARG A 521 -19.68 45.89 37.01
CA ARG A 521 -18.94 45.82 35.74
C ARG A 521 -19.38 44.63 34.90
N CYS A 522 -19.66 43.50 35.54
CA CYS A 522 -20.21 42.32 34.88
C CYS A 522 -21.55 42.66 34.19
N ARG A 523 -22.44 43.38 34.88
CA ARG A 523 -23.70 43.89 34.33
C ARG A 523 -23.50 44.84 33.17
N ALA A 524 -22.63 45.83 33.35
CA ALA A 524 -22.32 46.79 32.29
C ALA A 524 -21.76 46.09 31.04
N LEU A 525 -21.00 45.01 31.23
CA LEU A 525 -20.46 44.22 30.14
C LEU A 525 -21.54 43.41 29.40
N TYR A 526 -22.45 42.77 30.14
CA TYR A 526 -23.57 42.05 29.54
C TYR A 526 -24.52 43.00 28.79
N GLU A 527 -24.84 44.17 29.35
CA GLU A 527 -25.63 45.19 28.66
C GLU A 527 -24.92 45.72 27.40
N LEU A 528 -23.60 45.91 27.46
CA LEU A 528 -22.80 46.27 26.29
C LEU A 528 -22.85 45.17 25.22
N ALA A 529 -22.75 43.90 25.62
CA ALA A 529 -22.87 42.77 24.70
C ALA A 529 -24.27 42.73 24.05
N VAL A 530 -25.35 42.91 24.83
CA VAL A 530 -26.73 42.91 24.33
C VAL A 530 -27.01 44.06 23.35
N SER A 531 -26.37 45.21 23.56
CA SER A 531 -26.50 46.39 22.69
C SER A 531 -25.87 46.21 21.31
N GLN A 532 -24.97 45.24 21.12
CA GLN A 532 -24.31 45.00 19.85
C GLN A 532 -25.22 44.23 18.88
N GLN A 533 -25.61 44.88 17.80
CA GLN A 533 -26.51 44.34 16.76
C GLN A 533 -25.90 43.19 15.94
N ALA A 534 -24.60 42.93 16.06
CA ALA A 534 -23.86 42.04 15.18
C ALA A 534 -23.64 40.60 15.73
N LEU A 535 -24.30 40.27 16.85
CA LEU A 535 -24.21 38.97 17.53
C LEU A 535 -25.41 38.11 17.11
N ASP A 536 -25.28 37.35 16.03
CA ASP A 536 -26.38 36.55 15.46
C ASP A 536 -26.49 35.12 16.07
N MET A 537 -25.92 34.91 17.27
CA MET A 537 -26.27 33.80 18.17
C MET A 537 -26.35 34.29 19.63
N PRO A 538 -27.43 35.00 20.01
CA PRO A 538 -27.57 35.65 21.31
C PRO A 538 -27.84 34.70 22.49
N GLU A 539 -28.36 33.49 22.25
CA GLU A 539 -28.94 32.62 23.30
C GLU A 539 -27.97 32.31 24.44
N VAL A 540 -26.69 32.09 24.13
CA VAL A 540 -25.66 31.77 25.14
C VAL A 540 -25.36 32.97 26.03
N LEU A 541 -25.36 34.18 25.48
CA LEU A 541 -25.11 35.40 26.24
C LEU A 541 -26.30 35.78 27.12
N TRP A 542 -27.52 35.68 26.58
CA TRP A 542 -28.73 35.91 27.34
C TRP A 542 -28.88 34.91 28.48
N LYS A 543 -28.64 33.62 28.21
CA LYS A 543 -28.63 32.60 29.26
C LYS A 543 -27.56 32.91 30.32
N GLY A 544 -26.33 33.23 29.91
CA GLY A 544 -25.27 33.57 30.86
C GLY A 544 -25.57 34.81 31.71
N TYR A 545 -26.23 35.82 31.14
CA TYR A 545 -26.64 37.01 31.88
C TYR A 545 -27.79 36.72 32.85
N ILE A 546 -28.77 35.93 32.43
CA ILE A 546 -29.89 35.49 33.27
C ILE A 546 -29.39 34.61 34.42
N ASP A 547 -28.56 33.61 34.13
CA ASP A 547 -27.98 32.72 35.14
C ASP A 547 -27.17 33.53 36.17
N PHE A 548 -26.44 34.56 35.73
CA PHE A 548 -25.70 35.48 36.61
C PHE A 548 -26.63 36.26 37.57
N GLU A 549 -27.70 36.88 37.08
CA GLU A 549 -28.63 37.62 37.96
C GLU A 549 -29.41 36.69 38.90
N ILE A 550 -29.67 35.44 38.49
CA ILE A 550 -30.26 34.42 39.36
C ILE A 550 -29.31 34.07 40.50
N GLU A 551 -28.02 33.91 40.23
CA GLU A 551 -27.03 33.57 41.26
C GLU A 551 -26.75 34.71 42.24
N GLU A 552 -26.83 35.98 41.78
CA GLU A 552 -26.74 37.16 42.65
C GLU A 552 -28.03 37.44 43.43
N GLY A 553 -29.13 36.73 43.10
CA GLY A 553 -30.42 36.81 43.82
C GLY A 553 -31.34 37.95 43.39
N GLU A 554 -31.00 38.68 42.32
CA GLU A 554 -31.76 39.84 41.80
C GLU A 554 -32.87 39.39 40.84
N GLY A 555 -33.88 38.72 41.39
CA GLY A 555 -34.96 38.12 40.60
C GLY A 555 -35.81 39.14 39.82
N ASP A 556 -35.90 40.39 40.27
CA ASP A 556 -36.61 41.46 39.54
C ASP A 556 -35.92 41.83 38.23
N MET A 557 -34.59 41.91 38.24
CA MET A 557 -33.79 42.22 37.05
C MET A 557 -33.79 41.05 36.06
N ALA A 558 -33.70 39.81 36.56
CA ALA A 558 -33.81 38.60 35.75
C ALA A 558 -35.15 38.54 34.99
N ARG A 559 -36.27 38.93 35.61
CA ARG A 559 -37.56 39.05 34.91
C ARG A 559 -37.53 40.07 33.78
N GLY A 560 -37.00 41.26 34.05
CA GLY A 560 -36.85 42.29 33.03
C GLY A 560 -35.96 41.85 31.85
N LEU A 561 -35.04 40.91 32.08
CA LEU A 561 -34.24 40.29 31.02
C LEU A 561 -35.01 39.24 30.23
N TYR A 562 -35.79 38.39 30.90
CA TYR A 562 -36.68 37.43 30.24
C TYR A 562 -37.72 38.14 29.37
N GLU A 563 -38.33 39.23 29.84
CA GLU A 563 -39.28 40.01 29.06
C GLU A 563 -38.62 40.64 27.82
N ARG A 564 -37.44 41.25 27.97
CA ARG A 564 -36.64 41.77 26.84
C ARG A 564 -36.24 40.66 25.85
N LEU A 565 -35.94 39.46 26.34
CA LEU A 565 -35.60 38.31 25.50
C LEU A 565 -36.82 37.78 24.73
N LEU A 566 -38.00 37.78 25.36
CA LEU A 566 -39.27 37.36 24.74
C LEU A 566 -39.77 38.36 23.69
N GLU A 567 -39.46 39.65 23.84
CA GLU A 567 -39.72 40.67 22.82
C GLU A 567 -38.85 40.46 21.58
N ARG A 568 -37.60 39.99 21.74
CA ARG A 568 -36.67 39.73 20.64
C ARG A 568 -36.83 38.34 20.02
N THR A 569 -37.12 37.32 20.83
CA THR A 569 -37.16 35.91 20.44
C THR A 569 -38.40 35.24 21.02
N GLY A 570 -39.29 34.74 20.15
CA GLY A 570 -40.54 34.07 20.56
C GLY A 570 -40.40 32.59 20.88
N HIS A 571 -39.17 32.06 21.00
CA HIS A 571 -38.94 30.61 21.08
C HIS A 571 -39.47 29.98 22.38
N VAL A 572 -40.10 28.80 22.25
CA VAL A 572 -40.69 28.02 23.37
C VAL A 572 -39.73 27.77 24.51
N LYS A 573 -38.45 27.52 24.21
CA LYS A 573 -37.46 27.21 25.25
C LYS A 573 -37.27 28.36 26.24
N VAL A 574 -37.37 29.61 25.77
CA VAL A 574 -37.28 30.80 26.62
C VAL A 574 -38.48 30.87 27.56
N TRP A 575 -39.69 30.61 27.05
CA TRP A 575 -40.91 30.53 27.86
C TRP A 575 -40.82 29.44 28.94
N ILE A 576 -40.30 28.26 28.59
CA ILE A 576 -40.09 27.16 29.54
C ILE A 576 -39.08 27.57 30.62
N SER A 577 -37.93 28.17 30.24
CA SER A 577 -36.93 28.61 31.22
C SER A 577 -37.47 29.72 32.13
N PHE A 578 -38.28 30.63 31.60
CA PHE A 578 -38.87 31.73 32.37
C PHE A 578 -39.87 31.22 33.41
N ALA A 579 -40.74 30.28 33.02
CA ALA A 579 -41.68 29.65 33.94
C ALA A 579 -40.99 28.77 34.99
N GLN A 580 -39.91 28.07 34.61
CA GLN A 580 -39.10 27.29 35.55
C GLN A 580 -38.38 28.19 36.57
N PHE A 581 -37.89 29.36 36.13
CA PHE A 581 -37.27 30.38 36.98
C PHE A 581 -38.25 30.94 38.02
N GLU A 582 -39.48 31.33 37.64
CA GLU A 582 -40.48 31.83 38.60
C GLU A 582 -40.87 30.79 39.65
N GLY A 583 -40.74 29.50 39.33
CA GLY A 583 -40.94 28.42 40.28
C GLY A 583 -39.78 28.17 41.24
N THR A 584 -38.64 28.84 41.13
CA THR A 584 -37.50 28.74 42.07
C THR A 584 -37.72 29.61 43.32
N GLU A 585 -36.94 29.41 44.38
CA GLU A 585 -37.03 30.18 45.64
C GLU A 585 -36.77 31.69 45.46
N ILE A 586 -36.14 32.07 44.36
CA ILE A 586 -35.84 33.46 43.97
C ILE A 586 -37.02 34.11 43.22
N GLY A 587 -37.93 33.29 42.68
CA GLY A 587 -39.12 33.72 41.95
C GLY A 587 -40.30 34.04 42.87
N ARG A 588 -41.36 34.62 42.31
CA ARG A 588 -42.58 35.00 43.06
C ARG A 588 -43.51 33.81 43.36
N GLY A 589 -43.17 32.62 42.85
CA GLY A 589 -43.78 31.34 43.22
C GLY A 589 -44.57 30.66 42.10
N VAL A 590 -45.19 29.53 42.44
CA VAL A 590 -45.84 28.60 41.49
C VAL A 590 -47.00 29.22 40.70
N LYS A 591 -47.67 30.26 41.25
CA LYS A 591 -48.80 30.93 40.59
C LYS A 591 -48.35 31.72 39.36
N ASP A 592 -47.30 32.53 39.50
CA ASP A 592 -46.79 33.35 38.41
C ASP A 592 -46.15 32.48 37.32
N ALA A 593 -45.56 31.33 37.70
CA ALA A 593 -45.10 30.32 36.75
C ALA A 593 -46.24 29.73 35.89
N ARG A 594 -47.41 29.46 36.49
CA ARG A 594 -48.62 29.01 35.76
C ARG A 594 -49.11 30.08 34.79
N ASP A 595 -49.14 31.33 35.23
CA ASP A 595 -49.55 32.46 34.37
C ASP A 595 -48.60 32.65 33.18
N ILE A 596 -47.30 32.38 33.34
CA ILE A 596 -46.35 32.38 32.23
C ILE A 596 -46.60 31.22 31.27
N PHE A 597 -46.84 30.01 31.78
CA PHE A 597 -47.18 28.86 30.93
C PHE A 597 -48.47 29.09 30.13
N ASP A 598 -49.49 29.68 30.74
CA ASP A 598 -50.74 30.04 30.04
C ASP A 598 -50.52 31.16 29.01
N ARG A 599 -49.71 32.19 29.31
CA ARG A 599 -49.31 33.22 28.34
C ARG A 599 -48.57 32.63 27.14
N ALA A 600 -47.62 31.72 27.40
CA ALA A 600 -46.88 31.02 26.35
C ALA A 600 -47.79 30.14 25.49
N TYR A 601 -48.73 29.42 26.12
CA TYR A 601 -49.70 28.56 25.44
C TYR A 601 -50.61 29.34 24.48
N ASN A 602 -51.08 30.50 24.92
CA ASN A 602 -51.91 31.39 24.09
C ASN A 602 -51.12 32.01 22.93
N ARG A 603 -49.86 32.40 23.15
CA ARG A 603 -49.03 32.92 22.05
C ARG A 603 -48.72 31.88 20.99
N LEU A 604 -48.34 30.66 21.41
CA LEU A 604 -48.14 29.53 20.49
C LEU A 604 -49.45 29.08 19.81
N LYS A 605 -50.62 29.41 20.39
CA LYS A 605 -51.92 29.25 19.73
C LYS A 605 -52.10 30.17 18.56
N GLU A 606 -51.77 31.44 18.76
CA GLU A 606 -51.89 32.48 17.74
C GLU A 606 -50.90 32.22 16.60
N ASP A 607 -49.68 31.76 16.91
CA ASP A 607 -48.65 31.46 15.92
C ASP A 607 -48.85 30.11 15.19
N GLY A 608 -49.78 29.26 15.65
CA GLY A 608 -50.11 27.98 15.01
C GLY A 608 -49.04 26.88 15.13
N LEU A 609 -48.04 27.07 16.00
CA LEU A 609 -46.88 26.17 16.16
C LEU A 609 -47.23 24.97 17.05
N LYS A 610 -47.79 23.91 16.42
CA LYS A 610 -48.33 22.73 17.11
C LYS A 610 -47.28 21.89 17.85
N GLU A 611 -46.12 21.62 17.24
CA GLU A 611 -45.08 20.77 17.85
C GLU A 611 -44.44 21.44 19.08
N GLU A 612 -44.13 22.71 18.91
CA GLU A 612 -43.63 23.62 19.93
C GLU A 612 -44.58 23.76 21.13
N ARG A 613 -45.89 23.78 20.87
CA ARG A 613 -46.90 23.74 21.92
C ARG A 613 -46.92 22.41 22.68
N VAL A 614 -46.69 21.27 22.01
CA VAL A 614 -46.57 19.96 22.72
C VAL A 614 -45.41 20.01 23.70
N LEU A 615 -44.26 20.53 23.27
CA LEU A 615 -43.08 20.66 24.11
C LEU A 615 -43.34 21.55 25.33
N LEU A 616 -44.07 22.65 25.16
CA LEU A 616 -44.48 23.51 26.27
C LEU A 616 -45.38 22.77 27.27
N LEU A 617 -46.38 22.01 26.79
CA LEU A 617 -47.29 21.25 27.65
C LEU A 617 -46.59 20.11 28.38
N ASP A 618 -45.68 19.39 27.71
CA ASP A 618 -44.87 18.36 28.36
C ASP A 618 -43.97 18.97 29.45
N ALA A 619 -43.35 20.13 29.19
CA ALA A 619 -42.57 20.85 30.19
C ALA A 619 -43.43 21.36 31.36
N TRP A 620 -44.63 21.86 31.09
CA TRP A 620 -45.58 22.30 32.13
C TRP A 620 -46.05 21.10 32.98
N ARG A 621 -46.30 19.95 32.36
CA ARG A 621 -46.65 18.71 33.08
C ARG A 621 -45.52 18.27 34.01
N VAL A 622 -44.27 18.33 33.55
CA VAL A 622 -43.09 18.01 34.37
C VAL A 622 -42.95 19.02 35.52
N PHE A 623 -43.21 20.30 35.28
CA PHE A 623 -43.19 21.33 36.31
C PHE A 623 -44.26 21.11 37.38
N GLU A 624 -45.52 20.86 37.01
CA GLU A 624 -46.60 20.59 37.97
C GLU A 624 -46.38 19.30 38.76
N LYS A 625 -45.74 18.28 38.15
CA LYS A 625 -45.36 17.05 38.87
C LYS A 625 -44.25 17.27 39.91
N THR A 626 -43.39 18.26 39.71
CA THR A 626 -42.22 18.50 40.57
C THR A 626 -42.49 19.54 41.65
N LYS A 627 -43.27 20.59 41.33
CA LYS A 627 -43.51 21.74 42.23
C LYS A 627 -44.99 22.07 42.46
N GLY A 628 -45.90 21.43 41.74
CA GLY A 628 -47.32 21.78 41.71
C GLY A 628 -48.24 20.80 42.43
N ASP A 629 -49.55 20.92 42.14
CA ASP A 629 -50.63 20.17 42.78
C ASP A 629 -51.18 19.07 41.86
N THR A 630 -51.78 18.02 42.43
CA THR A 630 -52.43 16.94 41.65
C THR A 630 -53.56 17.46 40.74
N ALA A 631 -54.23 18.53 41.16
CA ALA A 631 -55.23 19.24 40.35
C ALA A 631 -54.61 19.97 39.14
N GLY A 632 -53.42 20.56 39.31
CA GLY A 632 -52.66 21.21 38.24
C GLY A 632 -52.23 20.20 37.17
N VAL A 633 -51.69 19.05 37.57
CA VAL A 633 -51.33 17.96 36.65
C VAL A 633 -52.52 17.49 35.82
N SER A 634 -53.68 17.32 36.46
CA SER A 634 -54.91 16.88 35.78
C SER A 634 -55.39 17.91 34.74
N SER A 635 -55.25 19.19 35.05
CA SER A 635 -55.61 20.28 34.12
C SER A 635 -54.69 20.35 32.89
N VAL A 636 -53.39 20.09 33.06
CA VAL A 636 -52.43 20.06 31.94
C VAL A 636 -52.62 18.80 31.10
N GLU A 637 -52.90 17.65 31.73
CA GLU A 637 -53.22 16.40 31.00
C GLU A 637 -54.47 16.52 30.14
N ALA A 638 -55.46 17.31 30.57
CA ALA A 638 -56.64 17.60 29.76
C ALA A 638 -56.32 18.42 28.48
N LYS A 639 -55.27 19.26 28.52
CA LYS A 639 -54.83 20.08 27.38
C LYS A 639 -53.92 19.32 26.40
N MET A 640 -53.48 18.09 26.71
CA MET A 640 -52.53 17.32 25.89
C MET A 640 -53.11 16.93 24.53
N PRO A 641 -52.33 17.06 23.44
CA PRO A 641 -52.80 16.74 22.10
C PRO A 641 -52.82 15.24 21.83
N ARG A 642 -53.73 14.83 20.93
CA ARG A 642 -53.74 13.49 20.35
C ARG A 642 -52.85 13.44 19.12
N ARG A 643 -51.92 12.48 19.08
CA ARG A 643 -51.01 12.27 17.95
C ARG A 643 -51.69 11.38 16.90
N ILE A 644 -52.01 11.95 15.73
CA ILE A 644 -52.69 11.24 14.64
C ILE A 644 -51.69 11.04 13.48
N LYS A 645 -51.68 9.84 12.91
CA LYS A 645 -50.87 9.53 11.70
C LYS A 645 -51.59 10.04 10.46
N LYS A 646 -50.94 10.89 9.68
CA LYS A 646 -51.42 11.35 8.37
C LYS A 646 -50.40 11.01 7.29
N LYS A 647 -50.88 10.78 6.07
CA LYS A 647 -50.04 10.53 4.89
C LYS A 647 -50.10 11.77 4.01
N ARG A 648 -48.96 12.36 3.67
CA ARG A 648 -48.87 13.43 2.66
C ARG A 648 -48.06 12.93 1.47
N MET A 649 -48.42 13.37 0.27
CA MET A 649 -47.64 13.10 -0.93
C MET A 649 -46.39 14.00 -0.91
N GLN A 650 -45.21 13.43 -1.04
CA GLN A 650 -43.96 14.17 -1.20
C GLN A 650 -43.73 14.45 -2.68
N VAL A 651 -43.45 15.71 -2.97
CA VAL A 651 -43.14 16.22 -4.31
C VAL A 651 -41.72 16.78 -4.25
N ASP A 652 -40.89 16.44 -5.22
CA ASP A 652 -39.53 16.98 -5.32
C ASP A 652 -39.59 18.50 -5.61
N GLU A 653 -38.93 19.32 -4.80
CA GLU A 653 -39.03 20.79 -4.90
C GLU A 653 -38.46 21.35 -6.22
N GLU A 654 -37.53 20.64 -6.88
CA GLU A 654 -36.93 21.08 -8.15
C GLU A 654 -37.62 20.52 -9.41
N SER A 655 -38.37 19.42 -9.32
CA SER A 655 -38.89 18.72 -10.51
C SER A 655 -40.40 18.50 -10.51
N GLY A 656 -41.10 18.76 -9.40
CA GLY A 656 -42.55 18.63 -9.31
C GLY A 656 -43.07 17.18 -9.48
N ALA A 657 -42.18 16.19 -9.53
CA ALA A 657 -42.54 14.79 -9.67
C ALA A 657 -42.93 14.18 -8.31
N GLU A 658 -43.98 13.35 -8.31
CA GLU A 658 -44.53 12.68 -7.12
C GLU A 658 -43.64 11.48 -6.73
N ILE A 659 -42.93 11.57 -5.59
CA ILE A 659 -41.91 10.58 -5.18
C ILE A 659 -42.49 9.52 -4.23
N GLY A 660 -43.62 9.78 -3.56
CA GLY A 660 -44.31 8.81 -2.73
C GLY A 660 -45.04 9.42 -1.54
N TRP A 661 -45.70 8.57 -0.73
CA TRP A 661 -46.42 8.99 0.47
C TRP A 661 -45.49 8.99 1.70
N GLU A 662 -45.25 10.15 2.30
CA GLU A 662 -44.61 10.26 3.62
C GLU A 662 -45.65 10.17 4.73
N GLU A 663 -45.43 9.26 5.68
CA GLU A 663 -46.16 9.20 6.95
C GLU A 663 -45.61 10.27 7.90
N TYR A 664 -46.40 11.30 8.20
CA TYR A 664 -46.06 12.30 9.22
C TYR A 664 -47.12 12.30 10.33
N PHE A 665 -46.73 12.78 11.51
CA PHE A 665 -47.62 12.86 12.66
C PHE A 665 -48.13 14.30 12.80
N ASP A 666 -49.45 14.48 12.86
CA ASP A 666 -50.10 15.76 13.15
C ASP A 666 -50.69 15.71 14.55
N TYR A 667 -50.54 16.80 15.30
CA TYR A 667 -50.98 16.91 16.69
C TYR A 667 -52.32 17.67 16.73
N HIS A 668 -53.34 17.06 17.32
CA HIS A 668 -54.65 17.71 17.50
C HIS A 668 -54.87 18.07 18.97
N PHE A 669 -55.03 19.35 19.26
CA PHE A 669 -55.29 19.84 20.62
C PHE A 669 -56.81 19.83 20.88
N PRO A 670 -57.27 19.31 22.03
CA PRO A 670 -58.68 19.34 22.41
C PRO A 670 -59.30 20.75 22.41
N ASP A 671 -58.52 21.78 22.74
CA ASP A 671 -58.97 23.17 22.80
C ASP A 671 -59.20 23.85 21.43
N ASP A 672 -58.70 23.24 20.34
CA ASP A 672 -58.86 23.74 18.97
C ASP A 672 -60.09 23.11 18.27
N GLU A 673 -60.75 22.12 18.90
CA GLU A 673 -61.98 21.46 18.41
C GLU A 673 -63.21 22.39 18.35
N GLY A 674 -63.11 23.64 18.82
CA GLY A 674 -64.16 24.67 18.64
C GLY A 674 -64.43 25.03 17.17
N ALA A 675 -63.48 24.76 16.26
CA ALA A 675 -63.68 24.93 14.81
C ALA A 675 -64.31 23.69 14.13
N ALA A 676 -64.53 22.59 14.87
CA ALA A 676 -64.99 21.30 14.36
C ALA A 676 -66.52 21.09 14.45
N SER A 677 -67.33 22.16 14.46
CA SER A 677 -68.79 22.04 14.39
C SER A 677 -69.27 21.34 13.10
N ASN A 678 -68.46 21.37 12.05
CA ASN A 678 -68.78 20.77 10.75
C ASN A 678 -68.61 19.24 10.69
N LEU A 679 -67.88 18.61 11.64
CA LEU A 679 -67.64 17.17 11.65
C LEU A 679 -68.83 16.36 12.21
N LYS A 680 -69.59 16.92 13.16
CA LYS A 680 -70.81 16.27 13.69
C LYS A 680 -71.94 16.16 12.66
N ILE A 681 -71.99 17.08 11.69
CA ILE A 681 -72.96 17.06 10.60
C ILE A 681 -72.62 15.94 9.60
N LEU A 682 -71.33 15.73 9.32
CA LEU A 682 -70.84 14.65 8.47
C LEU A 682 -71.06 13.26 9.08
N ASP A 683 -70.86 13.10 10.39
CA ASP A 683 -71.16 11.84 11.10
C ASP A 683 -72.66 11.52 11.12
N MET A 684 -73.53 12.54 11.22
CA MET A 684 -74.98 12.34 11.10
C MET A 684 -75.40 12.01 9.66
N ALA A 685 -74.76 12.60 8.65
CA ALA A 685 -75.00 12.28 7.25
C ALA A 685 -74.56 10.84 6.88
N ALA A 686 -73.44 10.37 7.45
CA ALA A 686 -72.99 8.99 7.26
C ALA A 686 -73.95 7.96 7.89
N LYS A 687 -74.48 8.26 9.08
CA LYS A 687 -75.51 7.43 9.74
C LYS A 687 -76.84 7.43 8.97
N TRP A 688 -77.23 8.56 8.39
CA TRP A 688 -78.41 8.65 7.54
C TRP A 688 -78.26 7.81 6.27
N LYS A 689 -77.08 7.84 5.63
CA LYS A 689 -76.78 7.02 4.46
C LYS A 689 -76.79 5.51 4.77
N GLN A 690 -76.22 5.11 5.91
CA GLN A 690 -76.28 3.71 6.36
C GLN A 690 -77.70 3.21 6.67
N ALA A 691 -78.59 4.10 7.16
CA ALA A 691 -79.99 3.76 7.35
C ALA A 691 -80.73 3.62 6.00
N GLN A 692 -80.40 4.45 5.02
CA GLN A 692 -80.95 4.37 3.66
C GLN A 692 -80.51 3.10 2.92
N ASP A 693 -79.25 2.70 3.07
CA ASP A 693 -78.73 1.47 2.47
C ASP A 693 -79.37 0.21 3.11
N ALA A 694 -79.73 0.26 4.40
CA ALA A 694 -80.44 -0.82 5.10
C ALA A 694 -81.93 -0.94 4.71
N GLU A 695 -82.63 0.17 4.44
CA GLU A 695 -84.00 0.14 3.90
C GLU A 695 -84.05 -0.36 2.44
N SER A 696 -82.98 -0.17 1.67
CA SER A 696 -82.90 -0.65 0.28
C SER A 696 -82.64 -2.15 0.12
N SER A 697 -82.20 -2.83 1.19
CA SER A 697 -81.91 -4.27 1.20
C SER A 697 -83.09 -5.15 1.64
N ASP A 698 -84.14 -4.58 2.25
CA ASP A 698 -85.32 -5.34 2.72
C ASP A 698 -86.44 -5.45 1.65
N ASP A 699 -86.42 -4.63 0.59
CA ASP A 699 -87.44 -4.60 -0.48
C ASP A 699 -87.13 -5.52 -1.69
N SER A 700 -86.01 -6.28 -1.68
CA SER A 700 -85.60 -7.14 -2.81
C SER A 700 -85.82 -8.66 -2.63
N ASP A 701 -86.41 -9.11 -1.53
CA ASP A 701 -86.55 -10.55 -1.19
C ASP A 701 -88.01 -11.08 -1.16
N SER A 702 -88.99 -10.38 -1.75
CA SER A 702 -90.41 -10.82 -1.74
C SER A 702 -91.09 -11.11 -3.09
N ASP A 703 -90.36 -11.28 -4.20
CA ASP A 703 -90.94 -11.71 -5.50
C ASP A 703 -90.04 -12.73 -6.26
N SER A 704 -90.00 -13.98 -5.78
CA SER A 704 -89.73 -15.18 -6.60
C SER A 704 -90.10 -16.47 -5.83
N ASP A 705 -91.11 -17.19 -6.35
CA ASP A 705 -91.63 -18.56 -6.05
C ASP A 705 -91.13 -19.36 -4.82
#